data_AF-F4Q744-F1
#
_entry.id   AF-F4Q744-F1
#
_cell.length_a   1.000
_cell.length_b   1.000
_cell.length_c   1.000
_cell.angle_alpha   90.00
_cell.angle_beta   90.00
_cell.angle_gamma   90.00
#
_symmetry.space_group_name_H-M   'P 1'
#
loop_
_entity.id
_entity.type
_entity.pdbx_description
1 polymer ?
#
loop_
_entity_poly.entity_id
_entity_poly.type
_entity_poly.pdbx_seq_one_letter_code
_entity_poly.pdbx_strand_id
1 'polypeptide(L)'
;MVMDNDQLFKHILFQNRYLFSLIIEYIGYINRLENAQKIERDVIRGAQTKGLLLRHIGSDRKINLFYTMLSADNHYTKECRVNKSVLTHQYVNRQSYYANLPLVHKLKHPSLATRTYQTVQCVKWLLKNRYGNLLADKLAKGLVLDFGEVMWTKYATQERLKDFSEDTIKLLIKRAITFYNDNKMPSLGDTMAVTIITFGNKRLIEELLKIYWNKEFNGKYDAMASLGDVALFKRETPTTTTTTTTGLENINITSAMVVALKNGHTDLFRYIYETYHQEYLKENNKMSTYAKESGYLIVAVLFCKDLELMKKVLQEAKTTIPNYTIFPQPSWSNYIGGVLNSILEDPIKQNRYSIRHIFPSHQNQLETIRIVSEIYLNDEEEEELQQLQQQKQVFVSQESVETDLINNYLVLKKDWSGEYKGTTYTITDLSLYCTLIHACKGHLHIERIIKAVGRILSLSDDQGLCRYFSTFLSPKKLIEAASQSRFPSHIIYAKQQIPSSHKYYKLVPRSIETYNTIKSIGLLYGPNSTFILKRAIKANDLELVRLVAKDHGVYVESQDIIVLALETGNPETVVCVLESIYSRRNNPIKLLPNPSARIFHNPSVCHFIVSHFNLLERYVAWPRVELILEYAMYFSKMDVARYYINESKSSTSSTVSSGKSTRYVSNYYYQLQYGFNVFSTKIKRELPETIHQLFERQQEIIQLACRFIEPGRLILSINNIPVATALGSIGDTSLVDTVKSNVAVGESLSPGFYQELVKMAFQWGHLTLIKHMDYKYHLSKIYSMENVKLAIDNNYKHIIDFYLKERNGYKKQVLQLIDTISPKNIN
;
A
#
# COMPACT_ATOMS: atom_id res chain seq x y z
N MET A 1 -35.87 29.61 13.56
CA MET A 1 -35.92 28.14 13.73
C MET A 1 -34.83 27.78 14.73
N VAL A 2 -35.20 27.47 15.97
CA VAL A 2 -34.23 27.18 17.04
C VAL A 2 -33.79 25.73 16.87
N MET A 3 -32.58 25.52 16.34
CA MET A 3 -31.99 24.18 16.31
C MET A 3 -31.61 23.78 17.74
N ASP A 4 -32.05 22.58 18.13
CA ASP A 4 -31.67 21.93 19.38
C ASP A 4 -30.14 21.81 19.48
N ASN A 5 -29.60 22.12 20.67
CA ASN A 5 -28.17 22.05 20.97
C ASN A 5 -27.57 20.67 20.68
N ASP A 6 -28.37 19.61 20.81
CA ASP A 6 -27.93 18.24 20.56
C ASP A 6 -27.79 17.93 19.06
N GLN A 7 -28.61 18.57 18.22
CA GLN A 7 -28.45 18.53 16.76
C GLN A 7 -27.31 19.44 16.30
N LEU A 8 -27.12 20.60 16.93
CA LEU A 8 -25.98 21.48 16.65
C LEU A 8 -24.65 20.78 17.01
N PHE A 9 -24.59 20.10 18.15
CA PHE A 9 -23.42 19.33 18.57
C PHE A 9 -23.12 18.18 17.61
N LYS A 10 -24.12 17.39 17.21
CA LYS A 10 -23.97 16.34 16.19
C LYS A 10 -23.55 16.92 14.83
N HIS A 11 -24.11 18.06 14.43
CA HIS A 11 -23.75 18.71 13.17
C HIS A 11 -22.29 19.18 13.16
N ILE A 12 -21.83 19.79 14.26
CA ILE A 12 -20.44 20.22 14.44
C ILE A 12 -19.49 19.01 14.51
N LEU A 13 -19.87 17.92 15.20
CA LEU A 13 -19.06 16.71 15.31
C LEU A 13 -18.93 15.98 13.96
N PHE A 14 -20.00 15.87 13.18
CA PHE A 14 -20.00 15.10 11.92
C PHE A 14 -19.54 15.90 10.69
N GLN A 15 -19.72 17.22 10.67
CA GLN A 15 -19.14 18.06 9.61
C GLN A 15 -17.65 18.30 9.83
N ASN A 16 -17.20 18.40 11.07
CA ASN A 16 -15.78 18.59 11.37
C ASN A 16 -15.06 17.23 11.49
N ARG A 17 -14.87 16.58 10.33
CA ARG A 17 -14.24 15.26 10.18
C ARG A 17 -12.89 15.12 10.92
N TYR A 18 -12.19 16.23 11.12
CA TYR A 18 -10.92 16.27 11.83
C TYR A 18 -11.09 16.09 13.35
N LEU A 19 -12.05 16.80 13.95
CA LEU A 19 -12.34 16.73 15.40
C LEU A 19 -12.88 15.35 15.80
N PHE A 20 -13.75 14.76 14.98
CA PHE A 20 -14.28 13.40 15.19
C PHE A 20 -13.17 12.33 15.14
N SER A 21 -12.23 12.47 14.20
CA SER A 21 -11.07 11.57 14.10
C SER A 21 -10.17 11.66 15.34
N LEU A 22 -9.94 12.86 15.85
CA LEU A 22 -9.07 13.11 17.01
C LEU A 22 -9.67 12.52 18.30
N ILE A 23 -10.99 12.64 18.49
CA ILE A 23 -11.71 12.07 19.65
C ILE A 23 -11.64 10.53 19.64
N ILE A 24 -11.81 9.90 18.46
CA ILE A 24 -11.66 8.45 18.30
C ILE A 24 -10.23 7.99 18.59
N GLU A 25 -9.21 8.74 18.16
CA GLU A 25 -7.81 8.46 18.46
C GLU A 25 -7.50 8.56 19.97
N TYR A 26 -8.06 9.55 20.66
CA TYR A 26 -7.89 9.75 22.11
C TYR A 26 -8.52 8.62 22.94
N ILE A 27 -9.74 8.21 22.59
CA ILE A 27 -10.41 7.05 23.21
C ILE A 27 -9.59 5.77 22.96
N GLY A 28 -9.03 5.62 21.77
CA GLY A 28 -8.14 4.51 21.43
C GLY A 28 -6.80 4.50 22.18
N TYR A 29 -6.34 5.65 22.69
CA TYR A 29 -5.11 5.76 23.48
C TYR A 29 -5.34 5.42 24.96
N ILE A 30 -6.41 5.95 25.57
CA ILE A 30 -6.84 5.62 26.95
C ILE A 30 -7.10 4.11 27.08
N ASN A 31 -7.78 3.56 26.07
CA ASN A 31 -7.89 2.13 25.71
C ASN A 31 -6.64 1.26 25.99
N ARG A 32 -5.48 1.77 25.59
CA ARG A 32 -4.21 1.01 25.58
C ARG A 32 -3.50 1.06 26.92
N LEU A 33 -3.57 2.18 27.63
CA LEU A 33 -2.94 2.37 28.94
C LEU A 33 -3.55 1.45 30.00
N GLU A 34 -4.87 1.35 30.07
CA GLU A 34 -5.57 0.53 31.06
C GLU A 34 -5.28 -0.97 30.91
N ASN A 35 -5.06 -1.43 29.67
CA ASN A 35 -4.78 -2.84 29.39
C ASN A 35 -3.33 -3.23 29.71
N ALA A 36 -2.38 -2.33 29.52
CA ALA A 36 -1.00 -2.56 29.96
C ALA A 36 -0.92 -2.69 31.49
N GLN A 37 -1.61 -1.80 32.21
CA GLN A 37 -1.71 -1.82 33.68
C GLN A 37 -2.41 -3.08 34.22
N LYS A 38 -3.32 -3.67 33.45
CA LYS A 38 -3.98 -4.93 33.83
C LYS A 38 -3.05 -6.13 33.69
N ILE A 39 -2.33 -6.23 32.58
CA ILE A 39 -1.37 -7.33 32.33
C ILE A 39 -0.25 -7.33 33.38
N GLU A 40 0.24 -6.14 33.74
CA GLU A 40 1.22 -5.98 34.82
C GLU A 40 0.68 -6.52 36.16
N ARG A 41 -0.55 -6.15 36.53
CA ARG A 41 -1.21 -6.67 37.74
C ARG A 41 -1.39 -8.19 37.71
N ASP A 42 -1.74 -8.77 36.56
CA ASP A 42 -1.96 -10.21 36.41
C ASP A 42 -0.65 -11.01 36.53
N VAL A 43 0.46 -10.48 36.00
CA VAL A 43 1.78 -11.12 36.13
C VAL A 43 2.31 -11.02 37.56
N ILE A 44 2.15 -9.87 38.22
CA ILE A 44 2.49 -9.69 39.63
C ILE A 44 1.72 -10.68 40.51
N ARG A 45 0.41 -10.78 40.30
CA ARG A 45 -0.46 -11.73 41.01
C ARG A 45 -0.03 -13.17 40.74
N GLY A 46 0.29 -13.51 39.49
CA GLY A 46 0.72 -14.85 39.07
C GLY A 46 2.00 -15.32 39.74
N ALA A 47 3.00 -14.44 39.92
CA ALA A 47 4.23 -14.80 40.62
C ALA A 47 4.04 -14.92 42.14
N GLN A 48 3.27 -14.01 42.74
CA GLN A 48 2.92 -14.07 44.17
C GLN A 48 2.24 -15.41 44.52
N THR A 49 1.27 -15.85 43.70
CA THR A 49 0.57 -17.13 43.92
C THR A 49 1.45 -18.38 43.78
N LYS A 50 2.65 -18.26 43.19
CA LYS A 50 3.56 -19.39 42.95
C LYS A 50 4.81 -19.35 43.84
N GLY A 51 4.90 -18.42 44.78
CA GLY A 51 6.11 -18.25 45.62
C GLY A 51 7.34 -17.86 44.83
N LEU A 52 7.16 -17.21 43.67
CA LEU A 52 8.25 -16.86 42.75
C LEU A 52 8.63 -15.39 42.91
N LEU A 53 9.94 -15.12 42.93
CA LEU A 53 10.48 -13.77 43.03
C LEU A 53 10.52 -13.16 41.64
N LEU A 54 9.75 -12.09 41.43
CA LEU A 54 9.72 -11.34 40.18
C LEU A 54 10.95 -10.45 40.10
N ARG A 55 11.88 -10.79 39.21
CA ARG A 55 13.02 -9.94 38.91
C ARG A 55 12.81 -9.26 37.57
N HIS A 56 12.96 -7.95 37.58
CA HIS A 56 12.92 -7.16 36.37
C HIS A 56 14.14 -7.53 35.51
N ILE A 57 13.94 -8.01 34.28
CA ILE A 57 15.06 -8.19 33.35
C ILE A 57 15.52 -6.78 32.99
N GLY A 58 16.72 -6.40 33.43
CA GLY A 58 17.35 -5.15 33.05
C GLY A 58 17.65 -5.15 31.56
N SER A 59 16.67 -4.75 30.75
CA SER A 59 16.89 -4.34 29.37
C SER A 59 15.86 -3.27 29.02
N ASP A 60 16.33 -2.23 28.34
CA ASP A 60 15.72 -0.91 28.18
C ASP A 60 14.50 -0.88 27.24
N ARG A 61 13.63 -1.90 27.31
CA ARG A 61 12.39 -2.02 26.54
C ARG A 61 11.20 -2.09 27.49
N LYS A 62 10.27 -1.14 27.42
CA LYS A 62 8.95 -1.30 28.03
C LYS A 62 7.83 -0.63 27.23
N ILE A 63 7.03 -1.46 26.55
CA ILE A 63 5.57 -1.61 26.82
C ILE A 63 5.14 -3.11 26.79
N ASN A 64 6.06 -4.06 26.57
CA ASN A 64 5.81 -5.47 26.84
C ASN A 64 6.69 -5.90 28.01
N LEU A 65 6.13 -5.98 29.22
CA LEU A 65 6.88 -6.32 30.42
C LEU A 65 7.29 -7.81 30.40
N PHE A 66 8.59 -8.06 30.23
CA PHE A 66 9.23 -9.35 30.43
C PHE A 66 9.73 -9.42 31.87
N TYR A 67 9.18 -10.33 32.66
CA TYR A 67 9.66 -10.61 34.00
C TYR A 67 10.36 -11.97 34.02
N THR A 68 11.47 -12.08 34.75
CA THR A 68 11.96 -13.41 35.15
C THR A 68 11.30 -13.78 36.46
N MET A 69 10.66 -14.95 36.49
CA MET A 69 10.20 -15.54 37.74
C MET A 69 11.31 -16.46 38.24
N LEU A 70 11.86 -16.14 39.42
CA LEU A 70 12.91 -16.93 40.06
C LEU A 70 12.30 -17.77 41.19
N SER A 71 12.60 -19.07 41.19
CA SER A 71 12.34 -19.94 42.33
C SER A 71 13.38 -19.66 43.44
N ALA A 72 13.00 -19.76 44.71
CA ALA A 72 13.94 -19.66 45.83
C ALA A 72 14.95 -20.84 45.86
N ASP A 73 14.58 -21.97 45.25
CA ASP A 73 15.48 -23.13 45.08
C ASP A 73 16.21 -23.05 43.74
N ASN A 74 17.55 -23.01 43.81
CA ASN A 74 18.51 -22.76 42.71
C ASN A 74 18.49 -23.75 41.52
N HIS A 75 17.56 -24.70 41.48
CA HIS A 75 17.54 -25.78 40.48
C HIS A 75 16.55 -25.58 39.33
N TYR A 76 15.71 -24.53 39.35
CA TYR A 76 14.81 -24.21 38.25
C TYR A 76 14.76 -22.71 37.94
N THR A 77 15.66 -22.26 37.05
CA THR A 77 15.49 -21.00 36.30
C THR A 77 14.77 -21.30 35.00
N LYS A 78 13.51 -20.88 34.87
CA LYS A 78 12.75 -20.99 33.63
C LYS A 78 12.47 -19.59 33.09
N GLU A 79 13.08 -19.25 31.95
CA GLU A 79 12.67 -18.07 31.19
C GLU A 79 11.23 -18.28 30.69
N CYS A 80 10.27 -17.56 31.28
CA CYS A 80 8.93 -17.51 30.73
C CYS A 80 8.91 -16.53 29.54
N ARG A 81 9.16 -17.04 28.34
CA ARG A 81 8.76 -16.37 27.09
C ARG A 81 7.36 -16.86 26.72
N VAL A 82 6.42 -15.95 26.55
CA VAL A 82 5.10 -16.29 26.01
C VAL A 82 5.28 -16.69 24.55
N ASN A 83 5.37 -17.99 24.29
CA ASN A 83 5.45 -18.56 22.96
C ASN A 83 4.13 -19.32 22.70
N LYS A 84 3.22 -18.71 21.94
CA LYS A 84 2.11 -19.42 21.29
C LYS A 84 2.12 -19.09 19.80
N SER A 85 2.56 -20.08 19.05
CA SER A 85 2.55 -20.20 17.60
C SER A 85 1.15 -20.03 17.03
N VAL A 86 0.97 -19.04 16.15
CA VAL A 86 -0.15 -18.96 15.20
C VAL A 86 0.46 -19.03 13.80
N LEU A 87 0.19 -20.15 13.12
CA LEU A 87 0.39 -20.46 11.70
C LEU A 87 1.01 -19.35 10.83
N THR A 88 2.33 -19.37 10.76
CA THR A 88 3.11 -18.92 9.60
C THR A 88 2.99 -19.99 8.51
N HIS A 89 2.05 -19.85 7.58
CA HIS A 89 2.19 -20.55 6.31
C HIS A 89 3.24 -19.84 5.45
N GLN A 90 4.22 -20.64 5.06
CA GLN A 90 5.40 -20.35 4.24
C GLN A 90 5.05 -19.57 2.96
N TYR A 91 5.58 -18.35 2.84
CA TYR A 91 5.83 -17.73 1.54
C TYR A 91 7.30 -17.95 1.19
N VAL A 92 7.58 -19.05 0.49
CA VAL A 92 8.84 -19.24 -0.25
C VAL A 92 8.63 -18.67 -1.66
N ASN A 93 9.48 -17.72 -2.03
CA ASN A 93 9.84 -17.23 -3.36
C ASN A 93 8.82 -17.35 -4.52
N ARG A 94 8.36 -16.20 -5.02
CA ARG A 94 8.54 -15.81 -6.44
C ARG A 94 8.29 -14.32 -6.66
N GLN A 95 9.18 -13.72 -7.44
CA GLN A 95 9.13 -12.35 -7.93
C GLN A 95 7.80 -12.05 -8.63
N SER A 96 7.21 -10.88 -8.36
CA SER A 96 6.67 -9.99 -9.41
C SER A 96 6.25 -8.64 -8.83
N TYR A 97 6.70 -7.61 -9.54
CA TYR A 97 6.32 -6.21 -9.43
C TYR A 97 4.79 -6.03 -9.47
N TYR A 98 4.24 -5.08 -8.72
CA TYR A 98 3.57 -3.88 -9.25
C TYR A 98 3.15 -2.93 -8.11
N ALA A 99 3.13 -1.64 -8.42
CA ALA A 99 2.86 -0.54 -7.51
C ALA A 99 1.52 0.16 -7.83
N ASN A 100 1.03 0.86 -6.80
CA ASN A 100 0.12 2.03 -6.81
C ASN A 100 -1.40 1.82 -6.88
N LEU A 101 -2.05 1.86 -5.72
CA LEU A 101 -3.15 2.79 -5.31
C LEU A 101 -3.29 2.75 -3.77
N PRO A 102 -3.76 3.83 -3.12
CA PRO A 102 -3.62 4.05 -1.67
C PRO A 102 -4.60 3.20 -0.87
N LEU A 103 -4.08 2.50 0.14
CA LEU A 103 -4.83 1.64 1.07
C LEU A 103 -5.74 2.42 2.06
N VAL A 104 -5.93 3.73 1.89
CA VAL A 104 -6.70 4.58 2.82
C VAL A 104 -8.16 4.13 2.95
N HIS A 105 -8.70 3.39 1.98
CA HIS A 105 -10.05 2.84 2.04
C HIS A 105 -10.12 1.41 2.61
N LYS A 106 -8.98 0.75 2.86
CA LYS A 106 -8.91 -0.68 3.22
C LYS A 106 -8.59 -0.98 4.69
N LEU A 107 -8.28 0.02 5.52
CA LEU A 107 -8.09 -0.18 6.98
C LEU A 107 -9.23 0.39 7.82
N LYS A 108 -10.48 0.31 7.32
CA LYS A 108 -11.68 0.69 8.09
C LYS A 108 -12.11 -0.33 9.15
N HIS A 109 -11.42 -1.48 9.27
CA HIS A 109 -11.77 -2.53 10.22
C HIS A 109 -10.72 -2.65 11.36
N PRO A 110 -11.09 -2.39 12.63
CA PRO A 110 -10.17 -2.29 13.78
C PRO A 110 -9.27 -3.51 14.01
N SER A 111 -9.73 -4.71 13.68
CA SER A 111 -8.97 -5.96 13.86
C SER A 111 -8.00 -6.24 12.71
N LEU A 112 -8.31 -5.79 11.50
CA LEU A 112 -7.32 -5.77 10.41
C LEU A 112 -6.29 -4.68 10.69
N ALA A 113 -6.71 -3.50 11.18
CA ALA A 113 -5.79 -2.45 11.62
C ALA A 113 -4.88 -2.90 12.78
N THR A 114 -5.41 -3.63 13.78
CA THR A 114 -4.64 -4.16 14.92
C THR A 114 -3.74 -5.33 14.51
N ARG A 115 -4.23 -6.25 13.66
CA ARG A 115 -3.42 -7.33 13.10
C ARG A 115 -2.30 -6.75 12.24
N THR A 116 -2.59 -5.79 11.36
CA THR A 116 -1.60 -5.03 10.59
C THR A 116 -0.66 -4.22 11.50
N TYR A 117 -1.13 -3.60 12.59
CA TYR A 117 -0.25 -2.94 13.57
C TYR A 117 0.73 -3.93 14.22
N GLN A 118 0.31 -5.16 14.52
CA GLN A 118 1.14 -6.18 15.15
C GLN A 118 2.04 -6.95 14.16
N THR A 119 1.55 -7.23 12.95
CA THR A 119 2.26 -8.03 11.93
C THR A 119 3.11 -7.19 11.00
N VAL A 120 2.80 -5.91 10.80
CA VAL A 120 3.61 -5.04 9.97
C VAL A 120 4.84 -4.60 10.74
N GLN A 121 5.94 -5.30 10.46
CA GLN A 121 7.27 -5.00 10.98
C GLN A 121 8.12 -4.32 9.91
N CYS A 122 7.81 -4.55 8.63
CA CYS A 122 8.58 -4.03 7.50
C CYS A 122 8.54 -2.49 7.44
N VAL A 123 9.67 -1.85 7.72
CA VAL A 123 9.82 -0.39 7.75
C VAL A 123 9.57 0.21 6.37
N LYS A 124 10.09 -0.44 5.31
CA LYS A 124 9.82 -0.09 3.91
C LYS A 124 8.32 0.00 3.65
N TRP A 125 7.54 -0.99 4.10
CA TRP A 125 6.11 -1.02 3.89
C TRP A 125 5.40 0.12 4.63
N LEU A 126 5.77 0.36 5.90
CA LEU A 126 5.17 1.43 6.73
C LEU A 126 5.37 2.81 6.07
N LEU A 127 6.61 3.11 5.70
CA LEU A 127 6.96 4.36 5.04
C LEU A 127 6.30 4.48 3.66
N LYS A 128 6.36 3.42 2.83
CA LYS A 128 5.73 3.39 1.50
C LYS A 128 4.25 3.73 1.54
N ASN A 129 3.55 3.29 2.59
CA ASN A 129 2.12 3.48 2.77
C ASN A 129 1.75 4.66 3.69
N ARG A 130 2.69 5.57 3.99
CA ARG A 130 2.47 6.79 4.80
C ARG A 130 2.03 6.52 6.26
N TYR A 131 2.40 5.37 6.83
CA TYR A 131 2.18 5.08 8.24
C TYR A 131 3.34 5.56 9.12
N GLY A 132 3.75 6.82 8.95
CA GLY A 132 4.84 7.44 9.70
C GLY A 132 4.59 7.44 11.21
N ASN A 133 3.41 7.88 11.64
CA ASN A 133 3.04 7.92 13.06
C ASN A 133 3.07 6.54 13.73
N LEU A 134 2.65 5.50 12.99
CA LEU A 134 2.75 4.12 13.44
C LEU A 134 4.22 3.66 13.58
N LEU A 135 5.08 4.04 12.63
CA LEU A 135 6.50 3.76 12.73
C LEU A 135 7.15 4.51 13.91
N ALA A 136 6.84 5.79 14.11
CA ALA A 136 7.31 6.58 15.26
C ALA A 136 6.88 5.93 16.59
N ASP A 137 5.61 5.53 16.69
CA ASP A 137 5.07 4.83 17.86
C ASP A 137 5.78 3.48 18.08
N LYS A 138 6.05 2.72 17.02
CA LYS A 138 6.82 1.47 17.08
C LYS A 138 8.27 1.68 17.49
N LEU A 139 8.90 2.75 17.03
CA LEU A 139 10.27 3.13 17.40
C LEU A 139 10.33 3.48 18.88
N ALA A 140 9.49 4.42 19.34
CA ALA A 140 9.41 4.86 20.72
C ALA A 140 9.16 3.70 21.70
N LYS A 141 8.31 2.75 21.30
CA LYS A 141 7.99 1.55 22.10
C LYS A 141 9.00 0.42 21.96
N GLY A 142 10.06 0.59 21.18
CA GLY A 142 11.07 -0.45 20.97
C GLY A 142 10.53 -1.75 20.36
N LEU A 143 9.47 -1.67 19.54
CA LEU A 143 8.86 -2.83 18.88
C LEU A 143 9.73 -3.37 17.73
N VAL A 144 9.61 -4.67 17.42
CA VAL A 144 10.37 -5.31 16.34
C VAL A 144 10.03 -4.64 15.02
N LEU A 145 11.08 -4.18 14.35
CA LEU A 145 11.04 -3.57 13.03
C LEU A 145 11.96 -4.38 12.13
N ASP A 146 11.45 -4.70 10.96
CA ASP A 146 12.16 -5.42 9.93
C ASP A 146 12.72 -4.42 8.91
N PHE A 147 14.06 -4.40 8.84
CA PHE A 147 14.84 -3.61 7.90
C PHE A 147 15.49 -4.48 6.81
N GLY A 148 15.05 -5.73 6.65
CA GLY A 148 15.67 -6.75 5.78
C GLY A 148 15.92 -6.30 4.33
N GLU A 149 15.20 -5.28 3.86
CA GLU A 149 15.59 -4.53 2.67
C GLU A 149 16.08 -3.12 3.02
N VAL A 150 17.31 -2.77 2.63
CA VAL A 150 17.89 -1.43 2.77
C VAL A 150 17.07 -0.33 2.06
N MET A 151 16.25 -0.71 1.09
CA MET A 151 15.39 0.19 0.30
C MET A 151 14.32 0.95 1.11
N TRP A 152 14.20 0.76 2.42
CA TRP A 152 13.30 1.55 3.26
C TRP A 152 13.67 3.04 3.26
N THR A 153 14.96 3.37 3.13
CA THR A 153 15.52 4.74 3.11
C THR A 153 14.93 5.57 1.96
N LYS A 154 14.71 4.94 0.79
CA LYS A 154 13.99 5.53 -0.36
C LYS A 154 12.61 6.07 -0.02
N TYR A 155 11.94 5.44 0.93
CA TYR A 155 10.58 5.78 1.34
C TYR A 155 10.54 6.69 2.56
N ALA A 156 11.68 6.97 3.19
CA ALA A 156 11.85 7.80 4.38
C ALA A 156 11.98 9.29 4.00
N THR A 157 11.00 9.80 3.25
CA THR A 157 11.04 11.15 2.68
C THR A 157 10.74 12.22 3.73
N GLN A 158 11.13 13.47 3.47
CA GLN A 158 10.87 14.58 4.42
C GLN A 158 9.38 14.73 4.73
N GLU A 159 8.49 14.62 3.74
CA GLU A 159 7.03 14.64 3.94
C GLU A 159 6.55 13.52 4.88
N ARG A 160 7.15 12.32 4.79
CA ARG A 160 6.71 11.14 5.54
C ARG A 160 7.30 11.06 6.94
N LEU A 161 8.43 11.72 7.16
CA LEU A 161 9.09 11.87 8.45
C LEU A 161 8.82 13.25 9.08
N LYS A 162 7.92 14.07 8.51
CA LYS A 162 7.68 15.44 8.99
C LYS A 162 7.28 15.49 10.47
N ASP A 163 6.53 14.48 10.92
CA ASP A 163 6.01 14.39 12.29
C ASP A 163 6.99 13.70 13.25
N PHE A 164 8.19 13.31 12.78
CA PHE A 164 9.20 12.66 13.63
C PHE A 164 10.00 13.75 14.35
N SER A 165 10.28 13.58 15.64
CA SER A 165 11.30 14.38 16.34
C SER A 165 12.71 13.94 15.93
N GLU A 166 13.73 14.77 16.18
CA GLU A 166 15.14 14.39 15.96
C GLU A 166 15.51 13.11 16.72
N ASP A 167 15.03 12.97 17.97
CA ASP A 167 15.24 11.75 18.75
C ASP A 167 14.61 10.51 18.09
N THR A 168 13.46 10.67 17.44
CA THR A 168 12.79 9.58 16.72
C THR A 168 13.57 9.18 15.48
N ILE A 169 14.16 10.15 14.77
CA ILE A 169 15.03 9.92 13.61
C ILE A 169 16.31 9.21 14.03
N LYS A 170 16.98 9.69 15.08
CA LYS A 170 18.15 9.06 15.69
C LYS A 170 17.84 7.62 16.10
N LEU A 171 16.67 7.39 16.70
CA LEU A 171 16.22 6.05 17.09
C LEU A 171 15.96 5.15 15.87
N LEU A 172 15.38 5.68 14.79
CA LEU A 172 15.18 4.94 13.54
C LEU A 172 16.50 4.44 12.95
N ILE A 173 17.51 5.32 12.86
CA ILE A 173 18.84 4.99 12.35
C ILE A 173 19.53 3.96 13.26
N LYS A 174 19.55 4.22 14.58
CA LYS A 174 20.16 3.30 15.55
C LYS A 174 19.56 1.91 15.47
N ARG A 175 18.23 1.81 15.36
CA ARG A 175 17.50 0.53 15.26
C ARG A 175 17.81 -0.21 13.97
N ALA A 176 17.98 0.51 12.86
CA ALA A 176 18.39 -0.09 11.59
C ALA A 176 19.83 -0.66 11.67
N ILE A 177 20.79 0.10 12.22
CA ILE A 177 22.18 -0.36 12.42
C ILE A 177 22.20 -1.61 13.30
N THR A 178 21.51 -1.59 14.43
CA THR A 178 21.41 -2.76 15.32
C THR A 178 20.82 -3.96 14.58
N PHE A 179 19.75 -3.78 13.81
CA PHE A 179 19.14 -4.86 13.04
C PHE A 179 20.14 -5.50 12.06
N TYR A 180 20.90 -4.71 11.30
CA TYR A 180 21.87 -5.26 10.35
C TYR A 180 23.04 -5.96 11.03
N ASN A 181 23.53 -5.42 12.15
CA ASN A 181 24.58 -6.05 12.94
C ASN A 181 24.12 -7.38 13.56
N ASP A 182 22.93 -7.40 14.17
CA ASP A 182 22.35 -8.58 14.80
C ASP A 182 22.11 -9.72 13.80
N ASN A 183 21.79 -9.38 12.54
CA ASN A 183 21.59 -10.34 11.46
C ASN A 183 22.88 -10.70 10.69
N LYS A 184 24.07 -10.31 11.19
CA LYS A 184 25.37 -10.54 10.53
C LYS A 184 25.43 -10.00 9.09
N MET A 185 24.76 -8.87 8.85
CA MET A 185 24.75 -8.16 7.57
C MET A 185 25.41 -6.77 7.70
N PRO A 186 26.66 -6.65 8.22
CA PRO A 186 27.28 -5.35 8.47
C PRO A 186 27.46 -4.52 7.18
N SER A 187 27.69 -5.17 6.03
CA SER A 187 27.74 -4.52 4.72
C SER A 187 26.42 -3.84 4.33
N LEU A 188 25.28 -4.29 4.85
CA LEU A 188 23.98 -3.62 4.66
C LEU A 188 23.86 -2.35 5.52
N GLY A 189 24.62 -2.21 6.60
CA GLY A 189 24.73 -0.96 7.37
C GLY A 189 25.41 0.14 6.55
N ASP A 190 26.51 -0.19 5.88
CA ASP A 190 27.18 0.73 4.96
C ASP A 190 26.31 1.01 3.72
N THR A 191 25.64 -0.03 3.19
CA THR A 191 24.65 0.13 2.11
C THR A 191 23.48 1.04 2.55
N MET A 192 23.04 0.95 3.81
CA MET A 192 22.00 1.82 4.37
C MET A 192 22.46 3.26 4.43
N ALA A 193 23.68 3.50 4.92
CA ALA A 193 24.27 4.83 4.90
C ALA A 193 24.32 5.39 3.46
N VAL A 194 24.84 4.62 2.49
CA VAL A 194 24.86 5.00 1.06
C VAL A 194 23.46 5.29 0.52
N THR A 195 22.44 4.50 0.88
CA THR A 195 21.07 4.77 0.41
C THR A 195 20.41 5.96 1.10
N ILE A 196 20.66 6.22 2.39
CA ILE A 196 20.22 7.46 3.06
C ILE A 196 20.77 8.69 2.32
N ILE A 197 22.05 8.64 1.99
CA ILE A 197 22.78 9.68 1.23
C ILE A 197 22.18 9.83 -0.18
N THR A 198 21.91 8.70 -0.84
CA THR A 198 21.34 8.69 -2.21
C THR A 198 19.92 9.26 -2.28
N PHE A 199 19.10 9.10 -1.23
CA PHE A 199 17.69 9.51 -1.22
C PHE A 199 17.42 10.84 -0.50
N GLY A 200 18.45 11.50 0.06
CA GLY A 200 18.44 12.95 0.31
C GLY A 200 17.58 13.46 1.48
N ASN A 201 17.23 12.62 2.47
CA ASN A 201 16.55 13.15 3.65
C ASN A 201 17.55 13.84 4.58
N LYS A 202 17.57 15.17 4.56
CA LYS A 202 18.49 16.02 5.34
C LYS A 202 18.62 15.61 6.80
N ARG A 203 17.49 15.36 7.48
CA ARG A 203 17.47 15.02 8.91
C ARG A 203 18.07 13.63 9.18
N LEU A 204 17.82 12.66 8.29
CA LEU A 204 18.46 11.34 8.37
C LEU A 204 19.97 11.44 8.13
N ILE A 205 20.41 12.27 7.18
CA ILE A 205 21.82 12.45 6.85
C ILE A 205 22.58 13.15 7.99
N GLU A 206 22.01 14.20 8.59
CA GLU A 206 22.60 14.91 9.74
C GLU A 206 22.83 13.98 10.93
N GLU A 207 21.82 13.18 11.29
CA GLU A 207 21.95 12.21 12.38
C GLU A 207 22.90 11.05 12.02
N LEU A 208 22.90 10.59 10.77
CA LEU A 208 23.86 9.58 10.29
C LEU A 208 25.30 10.10 10.43
N LEU A 209 25.56 11.34 9.99
CA LEU A 209 26.87 11.98 10.12
C LEU A 209 27.31 12.08 11.57
N LYS A 210 26.42 12.46 12.50
CA LYS A 210 26.75 12.49 13.94
C LYS A 210 27.14 11.11 14.48
N ILE A 211 26.49 10.05 14.03
CA ILE A 211 26.76 8.67 14.48
C ILE A 211 28.09 8.14 13.92
N TYR A 212 28.40 8.46 12.67
CA TYR A 212 29.59 7.96 11.97
C TYR A 212 30.76 8.94 11.95
N TRP A 213 30.63 10.11 12.58
CA TRP A 213 31.59 11.22 12.51
C TRP A 213 33.03 10.81 12.86
N ASN A 214 33.18 9.89 13.81
CA ASN A 214 34.46 9.42 14.33
C ASN A 214 34.89 8.05 13.77
N LYS A 215 34.15 7.48 12.83
CA LYS A 215 34.50 6.22 12.15
C LYS A 215 34.94 6.57 10.72
N GLU A 216 35.99 5.93 10.22
CA GLU A 216 36.40 5.98 8.81
C GLU A 216 35.31 5.34 7.93
N PHE A 217 34.22 6.08 7.70
CA PHE A 217 33.11 5.67 6.87
C PHE A 217 33.39 6.11 5.43
N ASN A 218 33.48 5.14 4.51
CA ASN A 218 33.78 5.33 3.08
C ASN A 218 32.73 6.15 2.27
N GLY A 219 31.81 6.85 2.92
CA GLY A 219 30.84 7.75 2.29
C GLY A 219 30.62 9.07 3.05
N LYS A 220 31.53 9.46 3.96
CA LYS A 220 31.42 10.70 4.76
C LYS A 220 31.24 11.93 3.87
N TYR A 221 32.03 12.05 2.80
CA TYR A 221 31.98 13.19 1.87
C TYR A 221 30.73 13.18 1.00
N ASP A 222 30.27 12.01 0.54
CA ASP A 222 28.99 11.89 -0.17
C ASP A 222 27.81 12.30 0.73
N ALA A 223 27.85 11.93 2.01
CA ALA A 223 26.85 12.38 2.99
C ALA A 223 26.85 13.90 3.15
N MET A 224 28.03 14.53 3.28
CA MET A 224 28.12 15.99 3.33
C MET A 224 27.64 16.63 2.02
N ALA A 225 28.01 16.05 0.87
CA ALA A 225 27.56 16.47 -0.45
C ALA A 225 26.02 16.46 -0.57
N SER A 226 25.37 15.44 0.00
CA SER A 226 23.91 15.34 0.02
C SER A 226 23.20 16.33 0.95
N LEU A 227 23.92 17.02 1.85
CA LEU A 227 23.36 18.10 2.68
C LEU A 227 23.42 19.48 2.01
N GLY A 228 24.37 19.67 1.09
CA GLY A 228 24.61 20.96 0.45
C GLY A 228 25.25 22.02 1.34
N ASP A 229 25.72 21.67 2.55
CA ASP A 229 26.35 22.60 3.47
C ASP A 229 27.82 22.83 3.09
N VAL A 230 28.07 23.92 2.37
CA VAL A 230 29.41 24.32 1.91
C VAL A 230 30.36 24.59 3.08
N ALA A 231 29.87 25.16 4.17
CA ALA A 231 30.72 25.49 5.32
C ALA A 231 31.15 24.22 6.07
N LEU A 232 30.22 23.27 6.24
CA LEU A 232 30.50 21.96 6.81
C LEU A 232 31.51 21.19 5.95
N PHE A 233 31.31 21.17 4.62
CA PHE A 233 32.21 20.49 3.71
C PHE A 233 33.63 21.10 3.78
N LYS A 234 33.74 22.44 3.73
CA LYS A 234 35.01 23.19 3.87
C LYS A 234 35.79 22.85 5.14
N ARG A 235 35.09 22.75 6.29
CA ARG A 235 35.73 22.49 7.59
C ARG A 235 36.33 21.09 7.67
N GLU A 236 35.70 20.12 7.01
CA GLU A 236 35.98 18.70 7.19
C GLU A 236 36.87 18.12 6.10
N THR A 237 36.96 18.79 4.94
CA THR A 237 37.96 18.48 3.94
C THR A 237 39.29 19.15 4.29
N PRO A 238 40.42 18.43 4.24
CA PRO A 238 41.72 19.06 4.43
C PRO A 238 41.93 20.12 3.34
N THR A 239 42.03 21.38 3.75
CA THR A 239 42.51 22.45 2.88
C THR A 239 43.96 22.13 2.55
N THR A 240 44.25 22.03 1.26
CA THR A 240 45.55 21.75 0.64
C THR A 240 46.60 22.78 1.03
N THR A 241 47.11 22.71 2.25
CA THR A 241 48.33 23.38 2.66
C THR A 241 48.98 22.53 3.74
N THR A 242 50.08 21.86 3.35
CA THR A 242 51.04 21.12 4.18
C THR A 242 50.77 19.63 4.48
N THR A 243 51.49 18.79 3.71
CA THR A 243 52.12 17.52 4.12
C THR A 243 51.25 16.43 4.75
N THR A 244 50.63 15.60 3.90
CA THR A 244 50.83 14.13 3.85
C THR A 244 49.97 13.59 2.70
N THR A 245 50.61 12.99 1.70
CA THR A 245 50.02 12.46 0.46
C THR A 245 48.99 11.35 0.68
N THR A 246 48.83 10.83 1.89
CA THR A 246 47.97 9.68 2.19
C THR A 246 46.52 10.03 2.56
N GLY A 247 46.20 11.29 2.90
CA GLY A 247 44.85 11.67 3.34
C GLY A 247 43.86 12.00 2.21
N LEU A 248 44.36 12.50 1.07
CA LEU A 248 43.55 12.89 -0.09
C LEU A 248 43.25 11.72 -1.05
N GLU A 249 44.01 10.63 -1.00
CA GLU A 249 43.80 9.45 -1.86
C GLU A 249 42.48 8.69 -1.59
N ASN A 250 41.77 9.03 -0.51
CA ASN A 250 40.53 8.36 -0.09
C ASN A 250 39.23 9.16 -0.37
N ILE A 251 39.31 10.37 -0.94
CA ILE A 251 38.11 11.15 -1.29
C ILE A 251 37.76 10.91 -2.76
N ASN A 252 36.60 10.27 -3.03
CA ASN A 252 36.07 10.18 -4.40
C ASN A 252 35.35 11.50 -4.75
N ILE A 253 36.09 12.45 -5.33
CA ILE A 253 35.61 13.81 -5.65
C ILE A 253 34.46 13.74 -6.66
N THR A 254 34.58 12.87 -7.66
CA THR A 254 33.54 12.64 -8.67
C THR A 254 32.22 12.17 -8.05
N SER A 255 32.27 11.25 -7.08
CA SER A 255 31.07 10.77 -6.34
C SER A 255 30.41 11.90 -5.57
N ALA A 256 31.18 12.70 -4.83
CA ALA A 256 30.66 13.81 -4.05
C ALA A 256 29.97 14.86 -4.95
N MET A 257 30.55 15.17 -6.11
CA MET A 257 29.94 16.06 -7.11
C MET A 257 28.60 15.50 -7.65
N VAL A 258 28.57 14.21 -8.00
CA VAL A 258 27.34 13.52 -8.45
C VAL A 258 26.26 13.58 -7.38
N VAL A 259 26.61 13.33 -6.12
CA VAL A 259 25.67 13.32 -5.00
C VAL A 259 25.15 14.72 -4.69
N ALA A 260 26.00 15.75 -4.73
CA ALA A 260 25.57 17.14 -4.57
C ALA A 260 24.53 17.54 -5.63
N LEU A 261 24.81 17.26 -6.90
CA LEU A 261 23.90 17.58 -8.01
C LEU A 261 22.60 16.77 -7.97
N LYS A 262 22.67 15.47 -7.67
CA LYS A 262 21.47 14.62 -7.46
C LYS A 262 20.57 15.12 -6.34
N ASN A 263 21.10 15.89 -5.38
CA ASN A 263 20.34 16.50 -4.30
C ASN A 263 20.02 17.99 -4.55
N GLY A 264 20.37 18.53 -5.72
CA GLY A 264 20.05 19.90 -6.14
C GLY A 264 20.92 20.98 -5.47
N HIS A 265 22.10 20.60 -4.95
CA HIS A 265 23.04 21.48 -4.25
C HIS A 265 24.12 22.03 -5.18
N THR A 266 23.70 22.94 -6.07
CA THR A 266 24.58 23.55 -7.07
C THR A 266 25.75 24.34 -6.47
N ASP A 267 25.56 25.03 -5.34
CA ASP A 267 26.64 25.82 -4.74
C ASP A 267 27.75 24.95 -4.15
N LEU A 268 27.39 23.80 -3.56
CA LEU A 268 28.37 22.82 -3.09
C LEU A 268 29.07 22.14 -4.26
N PHE A 269 28.33 21.80 -5.32
CA PHE A 269 28.93 21.31 -6.56
C PHE A 269 29.95 22.30 -7.14
N ARG A 270 29.60 23.60 -7.21
CA ARG A 270 30.51 24.67 -7.66
C ARG A 270 31.78 24.71 -6.82
N TYR A 271 31.63 24.72 -5.50
CA TYR A 271 32.77 24.72 -4.58
C TYR A 271 33.69 23.50 -4.79
N ILE A 272 33.13 22.28 -4.86
CA ILE A 272 33.91 21.07 -5.03
C ILE A 272 34.65 21.10 -6.37
N TYR A 273 33.94 21.44 -7.46
CA TYR A 273 34.50 21.48 -8.80
C TYR A 273 35.62 22.53 -8.95
N GLU A 274 35.45 23.72 -8.38
CA GLU A 274 36.46 24.79 -8.46
C GLU A 274 37.67 24.53 -7.56
N THR A 275 37.45 23.98 -6.36
CA THR A 275 38.52 23.78 -5.35
C THR A 275 39.35 22.53 -5.63
N TYR A 276 38.71 21.44 -6.07
CA TYR A 276 39.34 20.13 -6.29
C TYR A 276 39.44 19.78 -7.78
N HIS A 277 39.55 20.81 -8.62
CA HIS A 277 39.51 20.68 -10.07
C HIS A 277 40.64 19.77 -10.61
N GLN A 278 41.84 19.91 -10.06
CA GLN A 278 43.01 19.14 -10.50
C GLN A 278 42.93 17.67 -10.07
N GLU A 279 42.37 17.41 -8.89
CA GLU A 279 42.07 16.07 -8.37
C GLU A 279 41.02 15.39 -9.25
N TYR A 280 39.96 16.13 -9.62
CA TYR A 280 38.93 15.66 -10.56
C TYR A 280 39.53 15.26 -11.93
N LEU A 281 40.42 16.07 -12.50
CA LEU A 281 41.10 15.72 -13.77
C LEU A 281 42.01 14.50 -13.61
N LYS A 282 42.72 14.38 -12.47
CA LYS A 282 43.57 13.21 -12.17
C LYS A 282 42.77 11.93 -11.95
N GLU A 283 41.63 11.98 -11.27
CA GLU A 283 40.71 10.84 -11.10
C GLU A 283 40.26 10.30 -12.46
N ASN A 284 39.80 11.19 -13.34
CA ASN A 284 39.28 10.81 -14.66
C ASN A 284 40.36 10.30 -15.62
N ASN A 285 41.57 10.87 -15.58
CA ASN A 285 42.69 10.40 -16.41
C ASN A 285 43.20 9.00 -16.02
N LYS A 286 42.99 8.56 -14.78
CA LYS A 286 43.33 7.20 -14.32
C LYS A 286 42.25 6.15 -14.65
N MET A 287 41.05 6.57 -15.11
CA MET A 287 39.90 5.69 -15.32
C MET A 287 39.86 5.02 -16.71
N SER A 288 40.78 4.09 -17.00
CA SER A 288 40.60 3.16 -18.13
C SER A 288 39.66 1.98 -17.80
N THR A 289 39.39 1.73 -16.51
CA THR A 289 38.62 0.57 -16.02
C THR A 289 37.27 0.91 -15.36
N TYR A 290 36.99 2.19 -15.09
CA TYR A 290 35.77 2.66 -14.39
C TYR A 290 34.92 3.68 -15.20
N ALA A 291 34.87 3.55 -16.53
CA ALA A 291 34.08 4.40 -17.45
C ALA A 291 32.57 4.58 -17.09
N LYS A 292 32.05 3.82 -16.12
CA LYS A 292 30.68 3.95 -15.60
C LYS A 292 30.50 5.15 -14.67
N GLU A 293 31.50 5.53 -13.87
CA GLU A 293 31.32 6.54 -12.81
C GLU A 293 31.35 7.97 -13.32
N SER A 294 32.29 8.28 -14.21
CA SER A 294 32.38 9.56 -14.91
C SER A 294 31.17 9.83 -15.82
N GLY A 295 30.52 8.78 -16.33
CA GLY A 295 29.26 8.87 -17.06
C GLY A 295 28.10 9.31 -16.16
N TYR A 296 28.15 9.01 -14.86
CA TYR A 296 27.14 9.49 -13.91
C TYR A 296 27.29 10.98 -13.62
N LEU A 297 28.49 11.56 -13.69
CA LEU A 297 28.67 13.00 -13.52
C LEU A 297 28.04 13.78 -14.67
N ILE A 298 28.33 13.40 -15.92
CA ILE A 298 27.73 14.04 -17.11
C ILE A 298 26.20 14.02 -17.04
N VAL A 299 25.62 12.91 -16.57
CA VAL A 299 24.17 12.79 -16.35
C VAL A 299 23.70 13.62 -15.15
N ALA A 300 24.48 13.69 -14.07
CA ALA A 300 24.14 14.47 -12.89
C ALA A 300 24.16 15.99 -13.16
N VAL A 301 25.01 16.45 -14.07
CA VAL A 301 25.12 17.85 -14.49
C VAL A 301 23.80 18.38 -15.07
N LEU A 302 22.92 17.51 -15.59
CA LEU A 302 21.56 17.88 -16.00
C LEU A 302 20.66 18.38 -14.84
N PHE A 303 21.05 18.16 -13.58
CA PHE A 303 20.39 18.67 -12.39
C PHE A 303 21.01 19.97 -11.85
N CYS A 304 22.04 20.49 -12.52
CA CYS A 304 22.68 21.75 -12.14
C CYS A 304 21.73 22.93 -12.42
N LYS A 305 21.48 23.78 -11.41
CA LYS A 305 20.64 24.98 -11.55
C LYS A 305 21.40 26.17 -12.14
N ASP A 306 22.72 26.15 -12.04
CA ASP A 306 23.62 27.13 -12.65
C ASP A 306 23.99 26.64 -14.05
N LEU A 307 23.38 27.27 -15.05
CA LEU A 307 23.48 26.89 -16.46
C LEU A 307 24.85 27.25 -17.05
N GLU A 308 25.49 28.32 -16.57
CA GLU A 308 26.84 28.70 -17.00
C GLU A 308 27.87 27.70 -16.50
N LEU A 309 27.76 27.32 -15.22
CA LEU A 309 28.60 26.28 -14.64
C LEU A 309 28.36 24.92 -15.33
N MET A 310 27.11 24.58 -15.62
CA MET A 310 26.74 23.38 -16.36
C MET A 310 27.39 23.37 -17.76
N LYS A 311 27.29 24.48 -18.51
CA LYS A 311 27.88 24.64 -19.83
C LYS A 311 29.40 24.48 -19.79
N LYS A 312 30.06 25.15 -18.83
CA LYS A 312 31.51 25.05 -18.61
C LYS A 312 31.94 23.59 -18.36
N VAL A 313 31.29 22.90 -17.42
CA VAL A 313 31.61 21.52 -17.05
C VAL A 313 31.44 20.56 -18.24
N LEU A 314 30.35 20.71 -19.01
CA LEU A 314 30.09 19.86 -20.18
C LEU A 314 31.10 20.11 -21.32
N GLN A 315 31.44 21.37 -21.60
CA GLN A 315 32.45 21.72 -22.61
C GLN A 315 33.83 21.15 -22.25
N GLU A 316 34.22 21.30 -20.98
CA GLU A 316 35.49 20.78 -20.51
C GLU A 316 35.51 19.25 -20.52
N ALA A 317 34.45 18.59 -20.05
CA ALA A 317 34.38 17.14 -20.07
C ALA A 317 34.45 16.57 -21.49
N LYS A 318 33.87 17.27 -22.48
CA LYS A 318 33.93 16.88 -23.89
C LYS A 318 35.36 16.95 -24.45
N THR A 319 36.15 17.97 -24.07
CA THR A 319 37.50 18.18 -24.60
C THR A 319 38.58 17.40 -23.85
N THR A 320 38.41 17.21 -22.54
CA THR A 320 39.44 16.64 -21.67
C THR A 320 39.30 15.13 -21.45
N ILE A 321 38.12 14.55 -21.67
CA ILE A 321 37.87 13.13 -21.40
C ILE A 321 37.60 12.38 -22.71
N PRO A 322 38.52 11.51 -23.18
CA PRO A 322 38.48 10.90 -24.52
C PRO A 322 37.21 10.11 -24.87
N ASN A 323 36.49 9.59 -23.88
CA ASN A 323 35.27 8.78 -24.06
C ASN A 323 33.95 9.60 -24.04
N TYR A 324 34.01 10.92 -23.87
CA TYR A 324 32.83 11.79 -23.79
C TYR A 324 32.67 12.72 -24.98
N THR A 325 33.09 12.29 -26.17
CA THR A 325 32.74 13.00 -27.42
C THR A 325 31.24 12.97 -27.70
N ILE A 326 30.52 11.95 -27.20
CA ILE A 326 29.07 11.75 -27.39
C ILE A 326 28.34 11.66 -26.04
N PHE A 327 27.17 12.32 -25.92
CA PHE A 327 26.35 12.26 -24.71
C PHE A 327 25.65 10.89 -24.56
N PRO A 328 25.57 10.28 -23.34
CA PRO A 328 24.92 8.99 -23.14
C PRO A 328 23.43 8.95 -23.54
N GLN A 329 23.12 8.33 -24.68
CA GLN A 329 21.77 8.26 -25.27
C GLN A 329 20.66 7.73 -24.32
N PRO A 330 20.87 6.65 -23.54
CA PRO A 330 19.82 6.15 -22.63
C PRO A 330 19.47 7.15 -21.52
N SER A 331 20.46 7.88 -21.00
CA SER A 331 20.27 8.88 -19.95
C SER A 331 19.58 10.11 -20.50
N TRP A 332 19.98 10.57 -21.69
CA TRP A 332 19.33 11.65 -22.41
C TRP A 332 17.85 11.34 -22.69
N SER A 333 17.58 10.15 -23.24
CA SER A 333 16.23 9.63 -23.47
C SER A 333 15.39 9.66 -22.18
N ASN A 334 15.95 9.21 -21.05
CA ASN A 334 15.24 9.24 -19.77
C ASN A 334 14.95 10.67 -19.29
N TYR A 335 15.90 11.60 -19.45
CA TYR A 335 15.72 13.02 -19.10
C TYR A 335 14.61 13.67 -19.92
N ILE A 336 14.69 13.59 -21.26
CA ILE A 336 13.66 14.10 -22.18
C ILE A 336 12.29 13.51 -21.85
N GLY A 337 12.26 12.20 -21.61
CA GLY A 337 11.04 11.55 -21.22
C GLY A 337 10.48 12.03 -19.87
N GLY A 338 11.34 12.46 -18.93
CA GLY A 338 10.96 13.08 -17.66
C GLY A 338 10.37 14.48 -17.85
N VAL A 339 11.03 15.30 -18.67
CA VAL A 339 10.58 16.66 -19.06
C VAL A 339 9.17 16.59 -19.66
N LEU A 340 8.96 15.75 -20.70
CA LEU A 340 7.67 15.59 -21.37
C LEU A 340 6.56 15.10 -20.43
N ASN A 341 6.90 14.22 -19.48
CA ASN A 341 5.92 13.74 -18.50
C ASN A 341 5.53 14.82 -17.49
N SER A 342 6.41 15.79 -17.21
CA SER A 342 6.15 16.84 -16.23
C SER A 342 5.23 17.96 -16.73
N ILE A 343 5.13 18.15 -18.06
CA ILE A 343 4.24 19.14 -18.70
C ILE A 343 2.78 18.90 -18.25
N LEU A 344 2.21 19.90 -17.58
CA LEU A 344 0.82 19.88 -17.07
C LEU A 344 0.50 18.61 -16.26
N GLU A 345 1.49 18.02 -15.57
CA GLU A 345 1.23 16.95 -14.63
C GLU A 345 0.70 17.51 -13.31
N ASP A 346 -0.19 16.75 -12.66
CA ASP A 346 -0.76 17.17 -11.37
C ASP A 346 0.36 17.30 -10.34
N PRO A 347 0.53 18.47 -9.69
CA PRO A 347 1.53 18.64 -8.65
C PRO A 347 1.43 17.52 -7.62
N ILE A 348 0.23 17.14 -7.18
CA ILE A 348 0.01 16.12 -6.14
C ILE A 348 0.54 14.74 -6.56
N LYS A 349 0.54 14.42 -7.86
CA LYS A 349 1.19 13.21 -8.39
C LYS A 349 2.71 13.37 -8.53
N GLN A 350 3.20 14.57 -8.87
CA GLN A 350 4.63 14.89 -8.80
C GLN A 350 5.18 14.75 -7.38
N ASN A 351 4.35 14.96 -6.35
CA ASN A 351 4.69 14.78 -4.92
C ASN A 351 4.97 13.32 -4.52
N ARG A 352 4.51 12.32 -5.30
CA ARG A 352 4.70 10.90 -4.97
C ARG A 352 6.12 10.41 -5.23
N TYR A 353 6.88 11.13 -6.03
CA TYR A 353 8.32 11.01 -6.16
C TYR A 353 8.90 12.18 -5.38
N SER A 354 9.35 11.95 -4.15
CA SER A 354 9.79 12.98 -3.19
C SER A 354 11.10 13.67 -3.58
N ILE A 355 11.19 14.13 -4.81
CA ILE A 355 12.34 14.77 -5.44
C ILE A 355 11.84 16.11 -6.04
N ARG A 356 10.87 16.75 -5.39
CA ARG A 356 10.36 18.06 -5.81
C ARG A 356 11.40 19.19 -5.71
N HIS A 357 12.53 18.97 -5.03
CA HIS A 357 13.58 19.99 -4.86
C HIS A 357 14.70 19.92 -5.92
N ILE A 358 14.73 18.89 -6.77
CA ILE A 358 15.87 18.62 -7.66
C ILE A 358 15.52 18.84 -9.14
N PHE A 359 14.24 18.78 -9.54
CA PHE A 359 13.88 19.08 -10.92
C PHE A 359 13.96 20.60 -11.17
N PRO A 360 14.77 21.06 -12.13
CA PRO A 360 14.82 22.46 -12.53
C PRO A 360 13.44 22.93 -13.03
N SER A 361 13.17 24.23 -12.99
CA SER A 361 11.97 24.82 -13.62
C SER A 361 11.88 24.41 -15.10
N HIS A 362 10.69 24.47 -15.70
CA HIS A 362 10.54 24.19 -17.13
C HIS A 362 11.43 25.11 -17.99
N GLN A 363 11.68 26.35 -17.55
CA GLN A 363 12.65 27.25 -18.18
C GLN A 363 14.06 26.70 -18.13
N ASN A 364 14.52 26.28 -16.94
CA ASN A 364 15.84 25.67 -16.81
C ASN A 364 15.95 24.38 -17.61
N GLN A 365 14.89 23.56 -17.67
CA GLN A 365 14.88 22.34 -18.48
C GLN A 365 15.04 22.64 -19.97
N LEU A 366 14.36 23.66 -20.48
CA LEU A 366 14.50 24.08 -21.87
C LEU A 366 15.94 24.52 -22.15
N GLU A 367 16.52 25.30 -21.25
CA GLU A 367 17.88 25.80 -21.39
C GLU A 367 18.94 24.70 -21.25
N THR A 368 18.73 23.75 -20.34
CA THR A 368 19.53 22.51 -20.26
C THR A 368 19.50 21.76 -21.57
N ILE A 369 18.32 21.63 -22.20
CA ILE A 369 18.22 20.95 -23.49
C ILE A 369 19.00 21.70 -24.57
N ARG A 370 18.88 23.03 -24.62
CA ARG A 370 19.62 23.89 -25.54
C ARG A 370 21.13 23.72 -25.39
N ILE A 371 21.66 23.80 -24.18
CA ILE A 371 23.10 23.69 -23.89
C ILE A 371 23.63 22.31 -24.27
N VAL A 372 22.93 21.23 -23.92
CA VAL A 372 23.37 19.86 -24.28
C VAL A 372 23.39 19.68 -25.79
N SER A 373 22.37 20.17 -26.50
CA SER A 373 22.33 20.14 -27.97
C SER A 373 23.47 20.97 -28.58
N GLU A 374 23.73 22.18 -28.05
CA GLU A 374 24.83 23.04 -28.51
C GLU A 374 26.19 22.35 -28.39
N ILE A 375 26.44 21.69 -27.27
CA ILE A 375 27.73 21.07 -26.97
C ILE A 375 27.91 19.74 -27.69
N TYR A 376 26.89 18.87 -27.76
CA TYR A 376 27.07 17.48 -28.20
C TYR A 376 26.50 17.16 -29.58
N LEU A 377 25.57 17.96 -30.11
CA LEU A 377 24.90 17.65 -31.39
C LEU A 377 25.38 18.53 -32.55
N ASN A 378 26.23 19.53 -32.32
CA ASN A 378 26.75 20.42 -33.35
C ASN A 378 28.10 19.97 -33.97
N ASP A 379 28.78 18.97 -33.39
CA ASP A 379 30.14 18.56 -33.77
C ASP A 379 30.21 17.25 -34.60
N GLU A 380 29.08 16.72 -35.10
CA GLU A 380 29.15 15.62 -36.07
C GLU A 380 29.72 16.14 -37.40
N GLU A 381 30.76 15.45 -37.87
CA GLU A 381 31.71 15.82 -38.92
C GLU A 381 31.07 16.24 -40.27
N GLU A 382 31.79 17.09 -40.98
CA GLU A 382 31.39 17.88 -42.16
C GLU A 382 30.89 17.09 -43.40
N GLU A 383 30.85 15.76 -43.42
CA GLU A 383 30.44 14.98 -44.60
C GLU A 383 28.98 14.50 -44.61
N GLU A 384 28.29 14.40 -43.45
CA GLU A 384 26.83 14.20 -43.37
C GLU A 384 26.04 15.53 -43.26
N LEU A 385 26.76 16.65 -43.19
CA LEU A 385 26.25 17.98 -42.89
C LEU A 385 25.26 18.49 -43.95
N GLN A 386 25.28 18.04 -45.20
CA GLN A 386 24.34 18.48 -46.24
C GLN A 386 22.97 17.77 -46.20
N GLN A 387 22.89 16.53 -45.69
CA GLN A 387 21.59 15.85 -45.48
C GLN A 387 20.98 16.18 -44.11
N LEU A 388 21.82 16.41 -43.08
CA LEU A 388 21.38 16.88 -41.76
C LEU A 388 21.13 18.39 -41.68
N GLN A 389 21.62 19.22 -42.60
CA GLN A 389 21.28 20.66 -42.65
C GLN A 389 19.80 20.93 -42.93
N GLN A 390 19.07 20.02 -43.58
CA GLN A 390 17.60 20.08 -43.66
C GLN A 390 16.90 19.67 -42.34
N GLN A 391 17.64 19.07 -41.40
CA GLN A 391 17.20 18.71 -40.05
C GLN A 391 17.96 19.49 -38.96
N LYS A 392 18.58 20.63 -39.25
CA LYS A 392 19.02 21.56 -38.20
C LYS A 392 17.79 21.87 -37.34
N GLN A 393 17.76 21.32 -36.12
CA GLN A 393 16.81 21.70 -35.09
C GLN A 393 17.13 23.14 -34.72
N VAL A 394 16.65 24.10 -35.50
CA VAL A 394 16.62 25.49 -35.09
C VAL A 394 15.78 25.51 -33.82
N PHE A 395 16.45 25.70 -32.68
CA PHE A 395 15.76 25.93 -31.42
C PHE A 395 14.91 27.18 -31.59
N VAL A 396 13.60 26.97 -31.65
CA VAL A 396 12.65 28.08 -31.73
C VAL A 396 12.64 28.74 -30.36
N SER A 397 12.90 30.05 -30.29
CA SER A 397 12.86 30.77 -29.01
C SER A 397 11.44 30.76 -28.45
N GLN A 398 11.31 30.83 -27.12
CA GLN A 398 10.00 30.95 -26.46
C GLN A 398 9.23 32.18 -26.95
N GLU A 399 9.91 33.31 -27.11
CA GLU A 399 9.33 34.56 -27.64
C GLU A 399 8.83 34.40 -29.08
N SER A 400 9.56 33.66 -29.92
CA SER A 400 9.12 33.36 -31.28
C SER A 400 7.88 32.47 -31.30
N VAL A 401 7.85 31.43 -30.46
CA VAL A 401 6.66 30.58 -30.28
C VAL A 401 5.49 31.40 -29.76
N GLU A 402 5.70 32.27 -28.77
CA GLU A 402 4.67 33.14 -28.22
C GLU A 402 4.09 34.08 -29.27
N THR A 403 4.96 34.74 -30.03
CA THR A 403 4.58 35.64 -31.11
C THR A 403 3.81 34.90 -32.20
N ASP A 404 4.26 33.71 -32.58
CA ASP A 404 3.60 32.86 -33.57
C ASP A 404 2.22 32.39 -33.07
N LEU A 405 2.15 31.92 -31.82
CA LEU A 405 0.89 31.54 -31.17
C LEU A 405 -0.09 32.71 -31.14
N ILE A 406 0.33 33.90 -30.72
CA ILE A 406 -0.54 35.09 -30.64
C ILE A 406 -0.99 35.53 -32.03
N ASN A 407 -0.06 35.67 -32.97
CA ASN A 407 -0.34 36.31 -34.26
C ASN A 407 -1.02 35.39 -35.27
N ASN A 408 -0.74 34.08 -35.23
CA ASN A 408 -1.17 33.14 -36.27
C ASN A 408 -2.20 32.11 -35.79
N TYR A 409 -2.25 31.81 -34.49
CA TYR A 409 -3.07 30.71 -33.98
C TYR A 409 -4.12 31.11 -32.94
N LEU A 410 -3.86 32.13 -32.12
CA LEU A 410 -4.71 32.60 -31.02
C LEU A 410 -5.17 34.05 -31.22
N VAL A 411 -5.23 34.50 -32.48
CA VAL A 411 -5.33 35.86 -33.07
C VAL A 411 -6.25 36.88 -32.37
N LEU A 412 -7.09 36.49 -31.40
CA LEU A 412 -8.04 37.35 -30.69
C LEU A 412 -7.88 37.37 -29.15
N LYS A 413 -6.82 36.77 -28.59
CA LYS A 413 -6.64 36.64 -27.13
C LYS A 413 -5.22 37.03 -26.68
N LYS A 414 -4.89 38.33 -26.68
CA LYS A 414 -3.62 38.79 -26.07
C LYS A 414 -3.50 38.39 -24.60
N ASP A 415 -4.62 38.38 -23.88
CA ASP A 415 -4.73 37.88 -22.50
C ASP A 415 -5.17 36.41 -22.47
N TRP A 416 -4.58 35.56 -23.31
CA TRP A 416 -4.95 34.14 -23.31
C TRP A 416 -4.64 33.51 -21.95
N SER A 417 -5.64 32.83 -21.40
CA SER A 417 -5.50 31.96 -20.24
C SER A 417 -6.23 30.66 -20.47
N GLY A 418 -5.64 29.55 -20.04
CA GLY A 418 -6.24 28.22 -20.12
C GLY A 418 -6.31 27.55 -18.75
N GLU A 419 -7.41 26.86 -18.46
CA GLU A 419 -7.57 26.13 -17.21
C GLU A 419 -7.34 24.64 -17.39
N TYR A 420 -6.53 24.06 -16.49
CA TYR A 420 -6.35 22.62 -16.42
C TYR A 420 -6.18 22.14 -14.98
N LYS A 421 -7.05 21.21 -14.56
CA LYS A 421 -7.09 20.66 -13.19
C LYS A 421 -7.17 21.71 -12.07
N GLY A 422 -7.88 22.81 -12.31
CA GLY A 422 -8.04 23.89 -11.33
C GLY A 422 -6.85 24.84 -11.21
N THR A 423 -5.90 24.78 -12.15
CA THR A 423 -4.82 25.76 -12.29
C THR A 423 -5.00 26.53 -13.60
N THR A 424 -4.84 27.85 -13.54
CA THR A 424 -4.85 28.74 -14.69
C THR A 424 -3.43 28.91 -15.22
N TYR A 425 -3.27 28.75 -16.53
CA TYR A 425 -2.01 28.88 -17.25
C TYR A 425 -2.10 30.07 -18.20
N THR A 426 -1.00 30.81 -18.30
CA THR A 426 -0.88 32.00 -19.15
C THR A 426 -0.36 31.65 -20.55
N ILE A 427 -0.37 32.62 -21.46
CA ILE A 427 0.25 32.48 -22.77
C ILE A 427 1.75 32.14 -22.64
N THR A 428 2.46 32.74 -21.69
CA THR A 428 3.88 32.48 -21.46
C THR A 428 4.14 31.03 -21.04
N ASP A 429 3.28 30.46 -20.18
CA ASP A 429 3.35 29.04 -19.79
C ASP A 429 3.12 28.12 -20.99
N LEU A 430 2.12 28.43 -21.81
CA LEU A 430 1.79 27.70 -23.03
C LEU A 430 2.96 27.73 -24.02
N SER A 431 3.53 28.91 -24.28
CA SER A 431 4.69 29.10 -25.14
C SER A 431 5.86 28.24 -24.67
N LEU A 432 6.17 28.27 -23.37
CA LEU A 432 7.23 27.44 -22.78
C LEU A 432 7.00 25.94 -23.02
N TYR A 433 5.78 25.44 -22.81
CA TYR A 433 5.46 24.02 -23.05
C TYR A 433 5.54 23.64 -24.53
N CYS A 434 5.11 24.51 -25.42
CA CYS A 434 5.23 24.33 -26.86
C CYS A 434 6.71 24.30 -27.29
N THR A 435 7.52 25.22 -26.77
CA THR A 435 8.96 25.27 -27.04
C THR A 435 9.68 24.02 -26.53
N LEU A 436 9.32 23.52 -25.34
CA LEU A 436 9.84 22.25 -24.82
C LEU A 436 9.50 21.06 -25.73
N ILE A 437 8.27 21.00 -26.26
CA ILE A 437 7.87 19.96 -27.20
C ILE A 437 8.68 20.08 -28.50
N HIS A 438 8.87 21.29 -29.01
CA HIS A 438 9.71 21.55 -30.18
C HIS A 438 11.14 21.07 -29.98
N ALA A 439 11.75 21.39 -28.83
CA ALA A 439 13.09 20.94 -28.46
C ALA A 439 13.17 19.40 -28.34
N CYS A 440 12.08 18.76 -27.89
CA CYS A 440 12.07 17.31 -27.67
C CYS A 440 11.68 16.46 -28.90
N LYS A 441 11.18 17.08 -29.99
CA LYS A 441 10.46 16.35 -31.06
C LYS A 441 11.33 15.38 -31.86
N GLY A 442 12.64 15.61 -31.95
CA GLY A 442 13.57 14.73 -32.66
C GLY A 442 14.00 13.49 -31.87
N HIS A 443 13.52 13.31 -30.64
CA HIS A 443 13.90 12.15 -29.81
C HIS A 443 12.85 11.02 -29.87
N LEU A 444 13.26 9.76 -29.58
CA LEU A 444 12.48 8.51 -29.67
C LEU A 444 11.27 8.38 -28.70
N HIS A 445 10.63 9.49 -28.30
CA HIS A 445 9.57 9.55 -27.29
C HIS A 445 8.20 9.98 -27.81
N ILE A 446 7.85 9.56 -29.02
CA ILE A 446 6.60 9.97 -29.67
C ILE A 446 5.36 9.73 -28.80
N GLU A 447 5.27 8.62 -28.05
CA GLU A 447 4.14 8.39 -27.14
C GLU A 447 4.04 9.39 -25.99
N ARG A 448 5.17 9.91 -25.49
CA ARG A 448 5.20 10.91 -24.42
C ARG A 448 4.87 12.29 -24.98
N ILE A 449 5.32 12.61 -26.19
CA ILE A 449 4.93 13.82 -26.92
C ILE A 449 3.41 13.85 -27.12
N ILE A 450 2.81 12.78 -27.63
CA ILE A 450 1.35 12.68 -27.83
C ILE A 450 0.59 12.95 -26.52
N LYS A 451 1.07 12.41 -25.40
CA LYS A 451 0.47 12.63 -24.09
C LYS A 451 0.62 14.08 -23.61
N ALA A 452 1.79 14.69 -23.80
CA ALA A 452 2.05 16.08 -23.42
C ALA A 452 1.18 17.03 -24.26
N VAL A 453 1.18 16.86 -25.58
CA VAL A 453 0.33 17.61 -26.53
C VAL A 453 -1.13 17.46 -26.16
N GLY A 454 -1.62 16.25 -25.88
CA GLY A 454 -3.01 16.05 -25.45
C GLY A 454 -3.39 16.78 -24.15
N ARG A 455 -2.43 17.00 -23.23
CA ARG A 455 -2.64 17.83 -22.04
C ARG A 455 -2.68 19.31 -22.40
N ILE A 456 -1.79 19.79 -23.26
CA ILE A 456 -1.79 21.20 -23.72
C ILE A 456 -3.08 21.50 -24.48
N LEU A 457 -3.50 20.61 -25.37
CA LEU A 457 -4.82 20.66 -26.03
C LEU A 457 -6.00 20.56 -25.05
N SER A 458 -5.79 20.34 -23.75
CA SER A 458 -6.89 20.40 -22.76
C SER A 458 -7.04 21.78 -22.12
N LEU A 459 -6.15 22.74 -22.43
CA LEU A 459 -6.15 24.10 -21.86
C LEU A 459 -7.20 25.02 -22.49
N SER A 460 -7.50 24.84 -23.78
CA SER A 460 -8.45 25.66 -24.55
C SER A 460 -9.20 24.77 -25.53
N ASP A 461 -10.45 25.10 -25.86
CA ASP A 461 -11.27 24.42 -26.89
C ASP A 461 -11.00 24.93 -28.32
N ASP A 462 -10.19 25.98 -28.42
CA ASP A 462 -9.75 26.63 -29.65
C ASP A 462 -8.88 25.71 -30.53
N GLN A 463 -9.29 25.56 -31.80
CA GLN A 463 -8.56 24.81 -32.82
C GLN A 463 -7.18 25.40 -33.14
N GLY A 464 -6.90 26.65 -32.76
CA GLY A 464 -5.61 27.32 -32.92
C GLY A 464 -4.43 26.48 -32.42
N LEU A 465 -4.56 25.86 -31.24
CA LEU A 465 -3.52 24.97 -30.73
C LEU A 465 -3.35 23.72 -31.61
N CYS A 466 -4.43 23.12 -32.09
CA CYS A 466 -4.34 22.00 -33.03
C CYS A 466 -3.70 22.40 -34.37
N ARG A 467 -3.99 23.60 -34.89
CA ARG A 467 -3.34 24.15 -36.08
C ARG A 467 -1.84 24.30 -35.85
N TYR A 468 -1.44 24.89 -34.73
CA TYR A 468 -0.03 25.01 -34.35
C TYR A 468 0.66 23.65 -34.32
N PHE A 469 0.12 22.66 -33.59
CA PHE A 469 0.70 21.32 -33.52
C PHE A 469 0.70 20.56 -34.86
N SER A 470 -0.19 20.91 -35.79
CA SER A 470 -0.21 20.29 -37.14
C SER A 470 0.99 20.67 -38.01
N THR A 471 1.72 21.73 -37.66
CA THR A 471 2.93 22.14 -38.38
C THR A 471 4.11 21.18 -38.20
N PHE A 472 4.10 20.37 -37.14
CA PHE A 472 5.21 19.43 -36.84
C PHE A 472 4.80 18.04 -36.36
N LEU A 473 3.51 17.79 -36.09
CA LEU A 473 3.00 16.44 -35.84
C LEU A 473 2.27 15.92 -37.08
N SER A 474 2.55 14.66 -37.44
CA SER A 474 1.77 14.01 -38.48
C SER A 474 0.28 13.95 -38.09
N PRO A 475 -0.66 14.02 -39.05
CA PRO A 475 -2.10 14.00 -38.76
C PRO A 475 -2.52 12.81 -37.88
N LYS A 476 -1.88 11.65 -38.06
CA LYS A 476 -2.06 10.45 -37.22
C LYS A 476 -1.71 10.69 -35.75
N LYS A 477 -0.60 11.39 -35.48
CA LYS A 477 -0.14 11.67 -34.12
C LYS A 477 -0.94 12.79 -33.47
N LEU A 478 -1.35 13.77 -34.27
CA LEU A 478 -2.23 14.83 -33.84
C LEU A 478 -3.59 14.28 -33.38
N ILE A 479 -4.20 13.33 -34.10
CA ILE A 479 -5.49 12.76 -33.67
C ILE A 479 -5.38 11.88 -32.41
N GLU A 480 -4.26 11.16 -32.24
CA GLU A 480 -3.98 10.44 -30.99
C GLU A 480 -3.84 11.41 -29.81
N ALA A 481 -3.24 12.59 -30.02
CA ALA A 481 -3.10 13.62 -28.99
C ALA A 481 -4.44 14.34 -28.73
N ALA A 482 -5.17 14.72 -29.77
CA ALA A 482 -6.48 15.36 -29.69
C ALA A 482 -7.49 14.48 -28.96
N SER A 483 -7.45 13.16 -29.15
CA SER A 483 -8.30 12.22 -28.41
C SER A 483 -8.09 12.29 -26.90
N GLN A 484 -6.91 12.73 -26.45
CA GLN A 484 -6.61 12.93 -25.03
C GLN A 484 -7.00 14.31 -24.50
N SER A 485 -7.50 15.20 -25.34
CA SER A 485 -8.13 16.46 -24.90
C SER A 485 -9.52 16.17 -24.33
N ARG A 486 -10.10 17.12 -23.60
CA ARG A 486 -11.52 17.12 -23.22
C ARG A 486 -12.43 17.73 -24.31
N PHE A 487 -11.85 18.32 -25.35
CA PHE A 487 -12.58 19.10 -26.34
C PHE A 487 -12.78 18.34 -27.67
N PRO A 488 -14.02 18.08 -28.08
CA PRO A 488 -14.37 17.49 -29.38
C PRO A 488 -13.80 18.21 -30.61
N SER A 489 -13.75 19.54 -30.57
CA SER A 489 -13.30 20.42 -31.65
C SER A 489 -11.92 20.00 -32.21
N HIS A 490 -11.02 19.60 -31.33
CA HIS A 490 -9.67 19.15 -31.66
C HIS A 490 -9.65 17.85 -32.46
N ILE A 491 -10.55 16.92 -32.13
CA ILE A 491 -10.65 15.63 -32.81
C ILE A 491 -11.18 15.83 -34.23
N ILE A 492 -12.19 16.69 -34.37
CA ILE A 492 -12.78 17.05 -35.66
C ILE A 492 -11.71 17.69 -36.56
N TYR A 493 -10.98 18.69 -36.04
CA TYR A 493 -9.88 19.32 -36.78
C TYR A 493 -8.81 18.30 -37.20
N ALA A 494 -8.33 17.47 -36.27
CA ALA A 494 -7.30 16.49 -36.58
C ALA A 494 -7.76 15.46 -37.63
N LYS A 495 -9.05 15.08 -37.63
CA LYS A 495 -9.62 14.16 -38.63
C LYS A 495 -9.70 14.74 -40.04
N GLN A 496 -9.93 16.05 -40.17
CA GLN A 496 -9.97 16.75 -41.46
C GLN A 496 -8.61 16.70 -42.18
N GLN A 497 -7.51 16.62 -41.42
CA GLN A 497 -6.14 16.54 -41.92
C GLN A 497 -5.72 15.12 -42.35
N ILE A 498 -6.58 14.11 -42.16
CA ILE A 498 -6.24 12.70 -42.38
C ILE A 498 -6.81 12.21 -43.72
N PRO A 499 -5.98 11.68 -44.64
CA PRO A 499 -6.44 11.00 -45.84
C PRO A 499 -7.34 9.80 -45.51
N SER A 500 -8.37 9.57 -46.32
CA SER A 500 -9.47 8.60 -46.11
C SER A 500 -9.05 7.13 -45.94
N SER A 501 -7.78 6.77 -46.12
CA SER A 501 -7.29 5.37 -46.15
C SER A 501 -6.78 4.80 -44.81
N HIS A 502 -6.61 5.61 -43.76
CA HIS A 502 -5.94 5.16 -42.52
C HIS A 502 -6.94 4.73 -41.43
N LYS A 503 -6.88 3.46 -41.01
CA LYS A 503 -7.89 2.81 -40.15
C LYS A 503 -7.44 2.50 -38.71
N TYR A 504 -6.22 2.81 -38.29
CA TYR A 504 -5.74 2.43 -36.94
C TYR A 504 -5.04 3.57 -36.19
N TYR A 505 -5.68 4.02 -35.11
CA TYR A 505 -5.20 5.08 -34.20
C TYR A 505 -5.32 4.63 -32.75
N LYS A 506 -4.33 4.93 -31.91
CA LYS A 506 -4.39 4.66 -30.47
C LYS A 506 -5.16 5.77 -29.74
N LEU A 507 -6.48 5.75 -29.85
CA LEU A 507 -7.37 6.81 -29.33
C LEU A 507 -7.67 6.64 -27.85
N VAL A 508 -7.66 7.74 -27.11
CA VAL A 508 -7.79 7.74 -25.65
C VAL A 508 -8.69 8.89 -25.15
N PRO A 509 -10.00 8.84 -25.45
CA PRO A 509 -10.97 9.83 -24.97
C PRO A 509 -10.85 10.08 -23.47
N ARG A 510 -10.89 11.35 -23.09
CA ARG A 510 -10.91 11.78 -21.68
C ARG A 510 -12.30 12.10 -21.15
N SER A 511 -13.28 12.24 -22.03
CA SER A 511 -14.64 12.59 -21.68
C SER A 511 -15.65 11.86 -22.56
N ILE A 512 -16.92 11.93 -22.19
CA ILE A 512 -18.02 11.35 -22.96
C ILE A 512 -18.16 12.06 -24.31
N GLU A 513 -18.01 13.38 -24.35
CA GLU A 513 -18.12 14.19 -25.56
C GLU A 513 -17.04 13.80 -26.57
N THR A 514 -15.81 13.62 -26.10
CA THR A 514 -14.69 13.20 -26.95
C THR A 514 -14.84 11.77 -27.43
N TYR A 515 -15.37 10.87 -26.59
CA TYR A 515 -15.75 9.51 -27.01
C TYR A 515 -16.83 9.52 -28.09
N ASN A 516 -17.94 10.24 -27.89
CA ASN A 516 -19.04 10.34 -28.85
C ASN A 516 -18.59 10.95 -30.19
N THR A 517 -17.66 11.90 -30.14
CA THR A 517 -17.07 12.50 -31.35
C THR A 517 -16.23 11.49 -32.11
N ILE A 518 -15.38 10.71 -31.42
CA ILE A 518 -14.60 9.63 -32.04
C ILE A 518 -15.51 8.58 -32.69
N LYS A 519 -16.62 8.27 -32.02
CA LYS A 519 -17.65 7.35 -32.53
C LYS A 519 -18.33 7.91 -33.78
N SER A 520 -18.80 9.15 -33.76
CA SER A 520 -19.56 9.75 -34.87
C SER A 520 -18.74 9.88 -36.16
N ILE A 521 -17.42 10.10 -36.04
CA ILE A 521 -16.50 10.20 -37.18
C ILE A 521 -15.92 8.84 -37.62
N GLY A 522 -16.42 7.73 -37.07
CA GLY A 522 -16.09 6.37 -37.53
C GLY A 522 -14.68 5.89 -37.19
N LEU A 523 -14.03 6.48 -36.17
CA LEU A 523 -12.65 6.13 -35.78
C LEU A 523 -12.56 5.06 -34.67
N LEU A 524 -13.71 4.53 -34.26
CA LEU A 524 -13.80 3.61 -33.15
C LEU A 524 -13.73 2.16 -33.66
N TYR A 525 -12.58 1.54 -33.46
CA TYR A 525 -12.32 0.14 -33.83
C TYR A 525 -12.20 -0.74 -32.58
N GLY A 526 -12.57 -2.01 -32.70
CA GLY A 526 -12.67 -2.96 -31.58
C GLY A 526 -11.55 -2.96 -30.54
N PRO A 527 -10.25 -3.01 -30.93
CA PRO A 527 -9.13 -2.97 -29.99
C PRO A 527 -9.07 -1.68 -29.17
N ASN A 528 -9.51 -0.54 -29.72
CA ASN A 528 -9.56 0.74 -29.02
C ASN A 528 -10.64 0.72 -27.94
N SER A 529 -11.80 0.12 -28.19
CA SER A 529 -12.91 0.04 -27.23
C SER A 529 -12.48 -0.67 -25.94
N THR A 530 -11.76 -1.78 -26.03
CA THR A 530 -11.20 -2.50 -24.88
C THR A 530 -10.24 -1.62 -24.07
N PHE A 531 -9.35 -0.90 -24.76
CA PHE A 531 -8.39 -0.02 -24.10
C PHE A 531 -9.09 1.14 -23.38
N ILE A 532 -10.07 1.77 -24.03
CA ILE A 532 -10.89 2.85 -23.47
C ILE A 532 -11.63 2.36 -22.23
N LEU A 533 -12.30 1.20 -22.32
CA LEU A 533 -13.03 0.62 -21.20
C LEU A 533 -12.13 0.28 -20.02
N LYS A 534 -10.96 -0.35 -20.26
CA LYS A 534 -9.96 -0.62 -19.20
C LYS A 534 -9.52 0.67 -18.49
N ARG A 535 -9.39 1.77 -19.22
CA ARG A 535 -9.04 3.08 -18.64
C ARG A 535 -10.19 3.68 -17.84
N ALA A 536 -11.41 3.66 -18.37
CA ALA A 536 -12.61 4.17 -17.69
C ALA A 536 -12.86 3.44 -16.36
N ILE A 537 -12.73 2.10 -16.35
CA ILE A 537 -12.83 1.28 -15.13
C ILE A 537 -11.76 1.67 -14.12
N LYS A 538 -10.48 1.80 -14.54
CA LYS A 538 -9.39 2.21 -13.65
C LYS A 538 -9.57 3.62 -13.08
N ALA A 539 -10.25 4.50 -13.81
CA ALA A 539 -10.60 5.84 -13.37
C ALA A 539 -11.89 5.86 -12.52
N ASN A 540 -12.63 4.75 -12.46
CA ASN A 540 -13.98 4.64 -11.93
C ASN A 540 -14.96 5.68 -12.51
N ASP A 541 -14.84 5.93 -13.82
CA ASP A 541 -15.72 6.80 -14.58
C ASP A 541 -16.95 6.00 -15.04
N LEU A 542 -17.97 5.91 -14.17
CA LEU A 542 -19.14 5.06 -14.37
C LEU A 542 -19.89 5.38 -15.66
N GLU A 543 -20.04 6.65 -16.00
CA GLU A 543 -20.81 7.07 -17.18
C GLU A 543 -20.07 6.70 -18.48
N LEU A 544 -18.75 6.89 -18.53
CA LEU A 544 -17.96 6.44 -19.68
C LEU A 544 -17.93 4.90 -19.77
N VAL A 545 -17.85 4.19 -18.63
CA VAL A 545 -17.96 2.72 -18.61
C VAL A 545 -19.30 2.28 -19.20
N ARG A 546 -20.42 2.89 -18.78
CA ARG A 546 -21.76 2.57 -19.26
C ARG A 546 -21.90 2.78 -20.75
N LEU A 547 -21.41 3.91 -21.25
CA LEU A 547 -21.45 4.23 -22.67
C LEU A 547 -20.63 3.24 -23.52
N VAL A 548 -19.36 3.01 -23.15
CA VAL A 548 -18.46 2.13 -23.90
C VAL A 548 -18.94 0.68 -23.86
N ALA A 549 -19.44 0.22 -22.71
CA ALA A 549 -19.92 -1.15 -22.55
C ALA A 549 -21.19 -1.42 -23.38
N LYS A 550 -22.11 -0.45 -23.44
CA LYS A 550 -23.31 -0.49 -24.30
C LYS A 550 -22.93 -0.58 -25.78
N ASP A 551 -22.01 0.28 -26.20
CA ASP A 551 -21.61 0.40 -27.62
C ASP A 551 -20.78 -0.80 -28.12
N HIS A 552 -20.02 -1.45 -27.24
CA HIS A 552 -19.00 -2.44 -27.63
C HIS A 552 -19.04 -3.73 -26.83
N GLY A 553 -20.24 -4.21 -26.46
CA GLY A 553 -20.39 -5.40 -25.60
C GLY A 553 -19.68 -6.69 -26.07
N VAL A 554 -19.29 -6.83 -27.35
CA VAL A 554 -18.47 -7.96 -27.84
C VAL A 554 -17.08 -7.97 -27.20
N TYR A 555 -16.52 -6.78 -26.95
CA TYR A 555 -15.19 -6.61 -26.39
C TYR A 555 -15.19 -6.62 -24.85
N VAL A 556 -16.37 -6.46 -24.24
CA VAL A 556 -16.60 -6.55 -22.79
C VAL A 556 -16.48 -7.99 -22.29
N GLU A 557 -16.58 -8.98 -23.18
CA GLU A 557 -16.44 -10.41 -22.86
C GLU A 557 -15.03 -10.82 -22.38
N SER A 558 -14.03 -9.94 -22.51
CA SER A 558 -12.71 -10.17 -21.95
C SER A 558 -12.80 -10.26 -20.42
N GLN A 559 -12.48 -11.43 -19.87
CA GLN A 559 -12.53 -11.64 -18.43
C GLN A 559 -11.56 -10.75 -17.64
N ASP A 560 -10.52 -10.21 -18.29
CA ASP A 560 -9.66 -9.17 -17.69
C ASP A 560 -10.45 -7.93 -17.29
N ILE A 561 -11.48 -7.56 -18.06
CA ILE A 561 -12.32 -6.39 -17.81
C ILE A 561 -13.20 -6.64 -16.58
N ILE A 562 -13.74 -7.85 -16.43
CA ILE A 562 -14.49 -8.27 -15.25
C ILE A 562 -13.61 -8.21 -14.00
N VAL A 563 -12.39 -8.76 -14.08
CA VAL A 563 -11.43 -8.72 -12.97
C VAL A 563 -11.08 -7.28 -12.60
N LEU A 564 -10.80 -6.43 -13.59
CA LEU A 564 -10.50 -5.01 -13.34
C LEU A 564 -11.68 -4.28 -12.70
N ALA A 565 -12.91 -4.56 -13.13
CA ALA A 565 -14.11 -3.99 -12.54
C ALA A 565 -14.26 -4.42 -11.07
N LEU A 566 -14.10 -5.71 -10.78
CA LEU A 566 -14.15 -6.24 -9.41
C LEU A 566 -13.08 -5.64 -8.50
N GLU A 567 -11.88 -5.38 -9.04
CA GLU A 567 -10.79 -4.73 -8.29
C GLU A 567 -11.07 -3.26 -7.93
N THR A 568 -12.01 -2.60 -8.60
CA THR A 568 -12.43 -1.24 -8.22
C THR A 568 -13.17 -1.20 -6.88
N GLY A 569 -13.86 -2.29 -6.52
CA GLY A 569 -14.75 -2.35 -5.35
C GLY A 569 -15.98 -1.45 -5.46
N ASN A 570 -16.35 -1.00 -6.67
CA ASN A 570 -17.54 -0.20 -6.94
C ASN A 570 -18.65 -1.09 -7.55
N PRO A 571 -19.79 -1.30 -6.86
CA PRO A 571 -20.84 -2.21 -7.33
C PRO A 571 -21.51 -1.74 -8.62
N GLU A 572 -21.68 -0.42 -8.82
CA GLU A 572 -22.30 0.11 -10.02
C GLU A 572 -21.45 -0.15 -11.28
N THR A 573 -20.14 0.07 -11.20
CA THR A 573 -19.18 -0.22 -12.28
C THR A 573 -19.17 -1.72 -12.60
N VAL A 574 -19.18 -2.57 -11.57
CA VAL A 574 -19.19 -4.03 -11.75
C VAL A 574 -20.49 -4.49 -12.43
N VAL A 575 -21.65 -4.05 -11.94
CA VAL A 575 -22.95 -4.39 -12.53
C VAL A 575 -23.02 -3.90 -13.97
N CYS A 576 -22.59 -2.67 -14.24
CA CYS A 576 -22.60 -2.12 -15.59
C CYS A 576 -21.81 -2.98 -16.60
N VAL A 577 -20.63 -3.45 -16.20
CA VAL A 577 -19.80 -4.35 -17.03
C VAL A 577 -20.46 -5.71 -17.18
N LEU A 578 -20.94 -6.30 -16.08
CA LEU A 578 -21.53 -7.63 -16.07
C LEU A 578 -22.86 -7.71 -16.84
N GLU A 579 -23.74 -6.73 -16.68
CA GLU A 579 -25.03 -6.63 -17.35
C GLU A 579 -24.89 -6.52 -18.87
N SER A 580 -23.88 -5.76 -19.33
CA SER A 580 -23.56 -5.64 -20.75
C SER A 580 -23.15 -6.97 -21.40
N ILE A 581 -22.54 -7.88 -20.61
CA ILE A 581 -22.18 -9.24 -21.05
C ILE A 581 -23.38 -10.18 -20.93
N TYR A 582 -24.09 -10.12 -19.79
CA TYR A 582 -25.17 -11.03 -19.46
C TYR A 582 -26.38 -10.86 -20.40
N SER A 583 -26.78 -9.62 -20.71
CA SER A 583 -27.87 -9.32 -21.65
C SER A 583 -27.71 -9.95 -23.03
N ARG A 584 -26.47 -10.25 -23.45
CA ARG A 584 -26.18 -10.88 -24.74
C ARG A 584 -26.18 -12.40 -24.69
N ARG A 585 -25.66 -12.97 -23.60
CA ARG A 585 -25.51 -14.43 -23.45
C ARG A 585 -26.73 -15.10 -22.84
N ASN A 586 -27.58 -14.30 -22.17
CA ASN A 586 -28.71 -14.73 -21.35
C ASN A 586 -28.36 -15.88 -20.38
N ASN A 587 -27.11 -15.91 -19.92
CA ASN A 587 -26.54 -16.96 -19.10
C ASN A 587 -25.45 -16.39 -18.19
N PRO A 588 -25.29 -16.90 -16.95
CA PRO A 588 -24.22 -16.47 -16.05
C PRO A 588 -22.82 -16.69 -16.64
N ILE A 589 -21.92 -15.75 -16.38
CA ILE A 589 -20.55 -15.77 -16.90
C ILE A 589 -19.72 -16.80 -16.15
N LYS A 590 -19.18 -17.80 -16.89
CA LYS A 590 -18.23 -18.77 -16.36
C LYS A 590 -16.81 -18.21 -16.44
N LEU A 591 -16.15 -18.04 -15.29
CA LEU A 591 -14.78 -17.54 -15.22
C LEU A 591 -13.76 -18.64 -15.54
N LEU A 592 -12.73 -18.29 -16.31
CA LEU A 592 -11.59 -19.15 -16.63
C LEU A 592 -10.66 -19.28 -15.42
N PRO A 593 -9.80 -20.32 -15.36
CA PRO A 593 -8.92 -20.56 -14.21
C PRO A 593 -8.01 -19.38 -13.84
N ASN A 594 -7.38 -18.73 -14.83
CA ASN A 594 -6.45 -17.63 -14.59
C ASN A 594 -7.11 -16.37 -13.98
N PRO A 595 -8.20 -15.82 -14.55
CA PRO A 595 -9.00 -14.76 -13.92
C PRO A 595 -9.55 -15.14 -12.55
N SER A 596 -9.99 -16.39 -12.39
CA SER A 596 -10.52 -16.90 -11.11
C SER A 596 -9.45 -16.87 -10.02
N ALA A 597 -8.23 -17.32 -10.31
CA ALA A 597 -7.13 -17.26 -9.35
C ALA A 597 -6.86 -15.83 -8.87
N ARG A 598 -6.85 -14.85 -9.79
CA ARG A 598 -6.64 -13.43 -9.44
C ARG A 598 -7.75 -12.86 -8.54
N ILE A 599 -9.00 -13.27 -8.76
CA ILE A 599 -10.14 -12.89 -7.91
C ILE A 599 -10.01 -13.53 -6.52
N PHE A 600 -9.84 -14.85 -6.47
CA PHE A 600 -9.91 -15.62 -5.22
C PHE A 600 -8.67 -15.52 -4.33
N HIS A 601 -7.51 -15.18 -4.89
CA HIS A 601 -6.30 -14.85 -4.13
C HIS A 601 -6.26 -13.38 -3.65
N ASN A 602 -7.31 -12.60 -3.92
CA ASN A 602 -7.43 -11.22 -3.46
C ASN A 602 -8.56 -11.10 -2.41
N PRO A 603 -8.23 -11.10 -1.10
CA PRO A 603 -9.23 -11.07 -0.03
C PRO A 603 -10.18 -9.87 -0.10
N SER A 604 -9.71 -8.73 -0.63
CA SER A 604 -10.55 -7.53 -0.78
C SER A 604 -11.64 -7.73 -1.84
N VAL A 605 -11.31 -8.43 -2.92
CA VAL A 605 -12.27 -8.74 -3.98
C VAL A 605 -13.26 -9.80 -3.50
N CYS A 606 -12.80 -10.85 -2.80
CA CYS A 606 -13.69 -11.84 -2.20
C CYS A 606 -14.67 -11.22 -1.20
N HIS A 607 -14.19 -10.35 -0.31
CA HIS A 607 -15.06 -9.61 0.61
C HIS A 607 -16.09 -8.75 -0.14
N PHE A 608 -15.67 -8.06 -1.20
CA PHE A 608 -16.58 -7.27 -2.04
C PHE A 608 -17.66 -8.13 -2.69
N ILE A 609 -17.28 -9.28 -3.27
CA ILE A 609 -18.21 -10.24 -3.89
C ILE A 609 -19.23 -10.72 -2.87
N VAL A 610 -18.77 -11.22 -1.72
CA VAL A 610 -19.65 -11.73 -0.66
C VAL A 610 -20.56 -10.62 -0.12
N SER A 611 -20.06 -9.39 0.01
CA SER A 611 -20.86 -8.28 0.53
C SER A 611 -21.96 -7.81 -0.42
N HIS A 612 -21.79 -8.03 -1.72
CA HIS A 612 -22.74 -7.64 -2.77
C HIS A 612 -23.27 -8.87 -3.53
N PHE A 613 -23.30 -10.03 -2.87
CA PHE A 613 -23.57 -11.29 -3.54
C PHE A 613 -24.91 -11.31 -4.27
N ASN A 614 -25.99 -10.87 -3.61
CA ASN A 614 -27.35 -10.82 -4.17
C ASN A 614 -27.44 -9.95 -5.43
N LEU A 615 -26.54 -8.96 -5.58
CA LEU A 615 -26.45 -8.14 -6.78
C LEU A 615 -25.70 -8.84 -7.91
N LEU A 616 -24.73 -9.69 -7.58
CA LEU A 616 -23.76 -10.26 -8.53
C LEU A 616 -24.08 -11.70 -8.95
N GLU A 617 -24.80 -12.47 -8.13
CA GLU A 617 -25.04 -13.91 -8.30
C GLU A 617 -25.65 -14.26 -9.66
N ARG A 618 -26.60 -13.46 -10.14
CA ARG A 618 -27.28 -13.70 -11.42
C ARG A 618 -26.35 -13.56 -12.63
N TYR A 619 -25.27 -12.79 -12.48
CA TYR A 619 -24.39 -12.43 -13.57
C TYR A 619 -23.21 -13.38 -13.72
N VAL A 620 -22.72 -13.98 -12.64
CA VAL A 620 -21.48 -14.74 -12.63
C VAL A 620 -21.70 -16.11 -12.01
N ALA A 621 -21.37 -17.16 -12.76
CA ALA A 621 -21.23 -18.51 -12.23
C ALA A 621 -19.88 -18.59 -11.53
N TRP A 622 -19.88 -18.28 -10.23
CA TRP A 622 -18.66 -18.23 -9.43
C TRP A 622 -17.99 -19.61 -9.33
N PRO A 623 -16.75 -19.78 -9.82
CA PRO A 623 -15.99 -20.98 -9.51
C PRO A 623 -15.51 -20.93 -8.06
N ARG A 624 -15.07 -22.07 -7.53
CA ARG A 624 -14.54 -22.16 -6.16
C ARG A 624 -15.52 -21.67 -5.09
N VAL A 625 -16.75 -22.17 -5.14
CA VAL A 625 -17.83 -21.87 -4.17
C VAL A 625 -17.35 -22.00 -2.73
N GLU A 626 -16.38 -22.88 -2.46
CA GLU A 626 -15.77 -23.05 -1.15
C GLU A 626 -15.15 -21.79 -0.57
N LEU A 627 -14.50 -20.98 -1.40
CA LEU A 627 -13.85 -19.76 -0.92
C LEU A 627 -14.89 -18.68 -0.66
N ILE A 628 -15.92 -18.59 -1.50
CA ILE A 628 -17.03 -17.65 -1.28
C ILE A 628 -17.78 -18.01 0.01
N LEU A 629 -18.04 -19.30 0.23
CA LEU A 629 -18.65 -19.80 1.45
C LEU A 629 -17.78 -19.53 2.69
N GLU A 630 -16.47 -19.74 2.59
CA GLU A 630 -15.51 -19.43 3.67
C GLU A 630 -15.56 -17.94 4.04
N TYR A 631 -15.48 -17.04 3.06
CA TYR A 631 -15.58 -15.61 3.30
C TYR A 631 -16.99 -15.20 3.77
N ALA A 632 -18.06 -15.84 3.29
CA ALA A 632 -19.42 -15.60 3.76
C ALA A 632 -19.57 -15.94 5.25
N MET A 633 -19.10 -17.10 5.67
CA MET A 633 -19.09 -17.49 7.08
C MET A 633 -18.21 -16.56 7.92
N TYR A 634 -17.03 -16.22 7.42
CA TYR A 634 -16.10 -15.32 8.10
C TYR A 634 -16.67 -13.91 8.31
N PHE A 635 -17.40 -13.38 7.32
CA PHE A 635 -18.04 -12.06 7.39
C PHE A 635 -19.50 -12.10 7.89
N SER A 636 -19.98 -13.26 8.35
CA SER A 636 -21.35 -13.46 8.83
C SER A 636 -22.44 -13.08 7.81
N LYS A 637 -22.19 -13.39 6.53
CA LYS A 637 -23.11 -13.16 5.39
C LYS A 637 -23.96 -14.41 5.18
N MET A 638 -24.92 -14.58 6.10
CA MET A 638 -25.72 -15.81 6.23
C MET A 638 -26.67 -16.04 5.07
N ASP A 639 -27.13 -14.97 4.42
CA ASP A 639 -27.88 -15.02 3.16
C ASP A 639 -27.09 -15.74 2.07
N VAL A 640 -25.81 -15.39 1.89
CA VAL A 640 -24.91 -16.03 0.91
C VAL A 640 -24.63 -17.48 1.26
N ALA A 641 -24.40 -17.78 2.55
CA ALA A 641 -24.18 -19.14 3.01
C ALA A 641 -25.41 -20.02 2.75
N ARG A 642 -26.61 -19.54 3.10
CA ARG A 642 -27.88 -20.24 2.86
C ARG A 642 -28.15 -20.45 1.37
N TYR A 643 -27.83 -19.47 0.52
CA TYR A 643 -27.99 -19.58 -0.93
C TYR A 643 -27.27 -20.81 -1.49
N TYR A 644 -25.94 -20.90 -1.29
CA TYR A 644 -25.15 -22.00 -1.84
C TYR A 644 -25.48 -23.35 -1.24
N ILE A 645 -25.85 -23.35 0.03
CA ILE A 645 -26.29 -24.54 0.73
C ILE A 645 -27.62 -25.05 0.14
N ASN A 646 -28.59 -24.17 -0.12
CA ASN A 646 -29.87 -24.57 -0.73
C ASN A 646 -29.69 -25.03 -2.18
N GLU A 647 -28.83 -24.37 -2.96
CA GLU A 647 -28.48 -24.76 -4.33
C GLU A 647 -27.86 -26.18 -4.40
N SER A 648 -27.10 -26.56 -3.36
CA SER A 648 -26.54 -27.92 -3.25
C SER A 648 -27.60 -29.00 -3.02
N LYS A 649 -28.74 -28.65 -2.40
CA LYS A 649 -29.86 -29.58 -2.15
C LYS A 649 -30.75 -29.77 -3.37
N SER A 650 -30.96 -28.73 -4.18
CA SER A 650 -31.83 -28.81 -5.37
C SER A 650 -31.17 -29.55 -6.54
N SER A 651 -29.85 -29.73 -6.52
CA SER A 651 -29.08 -30.34 -7.61
C SER A 651 -28.83 -31.85 -7.44
N THR A 652 -29.33 -32.47 -6.36
CA THR A 652 -29.23 -33.93 -6.13
C THR A 652 -30.31 -34.75 -6.86
N SER A 653 -31.35 -34.11 -7.42
CA SER A 653 -32.46 -34.80 -8.10
C SER A 653 -32.39 -34.80 -9.64
N SER A 654 -31.43 -34.11 -10.25
CA SER A 654 -31.27 -34.09 -11.71
C SER A 654 -30.09 -34.96 -12.16
N THR A 655 -30.39 -36.11 -12.74
CA THR A 655 -29.47 -36.96 -13.51
C THR A 655 -29.03 -36.25 -14.80
N VAL A 656 -28.26 -35.16 -14.67
CA VAL A 656 -27.65 -34.46 -15.81
C VAL A 656 -26.14 -34.64 -15.76
N SER A 657 -25.64 -35.21 -16.84
CA SER A 657 -24.30 -35.69 -17.14
C SER A 657 -23.17 -34.64 -17.15
N SER A 658 -23.36 -33.46 -16.55
CA SER A 658 -22.27 -32.51 -16.29
C SER A 658 -21.77 -32.65 -14.84
N GLY A 659 -21.23 -33.82 -14.52
CA GLY A 659 -20.61 -34.07 -13.22
C GLY A 659 -19.43 -33.13 -13.00
N LYS A 660 -19.49 -32.32 -11.91
CA LYS A 660 -18.36 -31.95 -11.02
C LYS A 660 -18.62 -30.75 -10.09
N SER A 661 -19.68 -29.96 -10.21
CA SER A 661 -19.74 -28.67 -9.48
C SER A 661 -20.45 -28.68 -8.12
N THR A 662 -21.56 -29.39 -7.94
CA THR A 662 -22.44 -29.18 -6.77
C THR A 662 -22.29 -30.22 -5.64
N ARG A 663 -21.54 -31.31 -5.88
CA ARG A 663 -21.29 -32.39 -4.90
C ARG A 663 -20.37 -32.02 -3.72
N TYR A 664 -19.94 -30.77 -3.60
CA TYR A 664 -18.79 -30.44 -2.74
C TYR A 664 -19.10 -29.72 -1.43
N VAL A 665 -20.33 -29.27 -1.15
CA VAL A 665 -20.62 -28.55 0.12
C VAL A 665 -20.35 -29.42 1.35
N SER A 666 -20.67 -30.72 1.31
CA SER A 666 -20.35 -31.65 2.40
C SER A 666 -18.85 -31.92 2.56
N ASN A 667 -18.00 -31.65 1.55
CA ASN A 667 -16.55 -31.79 1.62
C ASN A 667 -15.83 -30.63 2.34
N TYR A 668 -16.51 -29.52 2.66
CA TYR A 668 -15.87 -28.31 3.19
C TYR A 668 -15.79 -28.22 4.73
N TYR A 669 -15.66 -29.38 5.40
CA TYR A 669 -15.58 -29.49 6.86
C TYR A 669 -14.40 -28.72 7.49
N TYR A 670 -13.27 -28.60 6.78
CA TYR A 670 -12.11 -27.83 7.23
C TYR A 670 -12.38 -26.33 7.35
N GLN A 671 -13.36 -25.77 6.63
CA GLN A 671 -13.56 -24.32 6.54
C GLN A 671 -14.46 -23.74 7.64
N LEU A 672 -15.26 -24.59 8.31
CA LEU A 672 -16.02 -24.20 9.50
C LEU A 672 -15.15 -23.70 10.65
N GLN A 673 -13.92 -24.21 10.75
CA GLN A 673 -12.95 -23.78 11.76
C GLN A 673 -12.68 -22.27 11.69
N TYR A 674 -12.83 -21.65 10.50
CA TYR A 674 -12.69 -20.22 10.29
C TYR A 674 -13.98 -19.43 10.58
N GLY A 675 -15.15 -20.02 10.35
CA GLY A 675 -16.46 -19.43 10.68
C GLY A 675 -16.73 -19.32 12.19
N PHE A 676 -16.21 -20.27 12.96
CA PHE A 676 -16.28 -20.27 14.43
C PHE A 676 -15.16 -19.44 15.11
N ASN A 677 -14.30 -18.80 14.31
CA ASN A 677 -13.07 -18.16 14.77
C ASN A 677 -13.24 -16.70 15.23
N VAL A 678 -14.48 -16.18 15.27
CA VAL A 678 -14.79 -14.84 15.80
C VAL A 678 -14.35 -14.71 17.27
N PHE A 679 -14.27 -15.84 17.98
CA PHE A 679 -13.85 -15.92 19.39
C PHE A 679 -12.33 -15.79 19.64
N SER A 680 -11.47 -15.91 18.64
CA SER A 680 -10.02 -15.87 18.90
C SER A 680 -9.44 -14.46 19.09
N THR A 681 -10.16 -13.39 18.73
CA THR A 681 -9.57 -12.03 18.74
C THR A 681 -10.42 -10.87 19.27
N LYS A 682 -11.75 -10.96 19.40
CA LYS A 682 -12.59 -9.75 19.61
C LYS A 682 -13.37 -9.62 20.91
N ILE A 683 -13.74 -10.71 21.58
CA ILE A 683 -14.90 -10.66 22.50
C ILE A 683 -14.58 -10.08 23.90
N LYS A 684 -13.31 -9.89 24.25
CA LYS A 684 -12.95 -9.36 25.59
C LYS A 684 -13.18 -7.84 25.78
N ARG A 685 -13.60 -7.08 24.76
CA ARG A 685 -13.71 -5.60 24.83
C ARG A 685 -14.93 -4.98 24.12
N GLU A 686 -15.91 -5.77 23.70
CA GLU A 686 -17.10 -5.21 23.06
C GLU A 686 -18.20 -4.91 24.08
N LEU A 687 -19.04 -3.90 23.82
CA LEU A 687 -20.21 -3.57 24.65
C LEU A 687 -21.16 -4.78 24.72
N PRO A 688 -21.90 -5.00 25.84
CA PRO A 688 -22.77 -6.16 26.01
C PRO A 688 -23.74 -6.41 24.83
N GLU A 689 -24.29 -5.34 24.25
CA GLU A 689 -25.19 -5.40 23.09
C GLU A 689 -24.50 -5.87 21.81
N THR A 690 -23.23 -5.54 21.60
CA THR A 690 -22.45 -5.98 20.43
C THR A 690 -22.03 -7.44 20.56
N ILE A 691 -21.74 -7.90 21.79
CA ILE A 691 -21.44 -9.30 22.08
C ILE A 691 -22.67 -10.19 21.84
N HIS A 692 -23.86 -9.75 22.25
CA HIS A 692 -25.09 -10.50 22.05
C HIS A 692 -25.37 -10.74 20.56
N GLN A 693 -25.27 -9.69 19.72
CA GLN A 693 -25.43 -9.83 18.26
C GLN A 693 -24.39 -10.77 17.62
N LEU A 694 -23.16 -10.80 18.16
CA LEU A 694 -22.14 -11.76 17.72
C LEU A 694 -22.50 -13.20 18.12
N PHE A 695 -23.03 -13.40 19.33
CA PHE A 695 -23.49 -14.71 19.79
C PHE A 695 -24.66 -15.22 18.96
N GLU A 696 -25.65 -14.38 18.67
CA GLU A 696 -26.78 -14.74 17.79
C GLU A 696 -26.29 -15.17 16.40
N ARG A 697 -25.38 -14.39 15.79
CA ARG A 697 -24.79 -14.74 14.49
C ARG A 697 -24.00 -16.04 14.54
N GLN A 698 -23.25 -16.29 15.61
CA GLN A 698 -22.48 -17.52 15.79
C GLN A 698 -23.38 -18.73 16.01
N GLN A 699 -24.43 -18.59 16.82
CA GLN A 699 -25.47 -19.60 16.99
C GLN A 699 -26.10 -19.95 15.65
N GLU A 700 -26.42 -18.95 14.82
CA GLU A 700 -26.98 -19.16 13.49
C GLU A 700 -26.01 -19.94 12.57
N ILE A 701 -24.72 -19.61 12.58
CA ILE A 701 -23.68 -20.34 11.83
C ILE A 701 -23.56 -21.79 12.30
N ILE A 702 -23.58 -22.03 13.62
CA ILE A 702 -23.50 -23.38 14.20
C ILE A 702 -24.75 -24.20 13.80
N GLN A 703 -25.94 -23.64 13.94
CA GLN A 703 -27.18 -24.31 13.56
C GLN A 703 -27.21 -24.62 12.06
N LEU A 704 -26.72 -23.70 11.22
CA LEU A 704 -26.55 -23.93 9.80
C LEU A 704 -25.59 -25.10 9.57
N ALA A 705 -24.39 -25.08 10.15
CA ALA A 705 -23.42 -26.16 10.04
C ALA A 705 -24.00 -27.53 10.39
N CYS A 706 -24.72 -27.64 11.52
CA CYS A 706 -25.33 -28.88 11.98
C CYS A 706 -26.41 -29.42 11.02
N ARG A 707 -27.16 -28.54 10.34
CA ARG A 707 -28.23 -28.95 9.42
C ARG A 707 -27.73 -29.47 8.07
N PHE A 708 -26.51 -29.13 7.68
CA PHE A 708 -26.07 -29.27 6.29
C PHE A 708 -24.80 -30.10 6.09
N ILE A 709 -24.04 -30.36 7.16
CA ILE A 709 -22.83 -31.18 7.07
C ILE A 709 -23.15 -32.61 7.48
N GLU A 710 -22.61 -33.56 6.73
CA GLU A 710 -22.73 -34.99 7.02
C GLU A 710 -22.22 -35.28 8.45
N PRO A 711 -22.98 -36.02 9.28
CA PRO A 711 -22.64 -36.26 10.69
C PRO A 711 -21.19 -36.71 10.96
N GLY A 712 -20.66 -37.64 10.15
CA GLY A 712 -19.28 -38.15 10.29
C GLY A 712 -18.18 -37.16 9.87
N ARG A 713 -18.53 -36.07 9.18
CA ARG A 713 -17.59 -34.96 8.88
C ARG A 713 -17.74 -33.82 9.87
N LEU A 714 -18.97 -33.62 10.37
CA LEU A 714 -19.28 -32.66 11.40
C LEU A 714 -18.47 -32.96 12.67
N ILE A 715 -18.28 -34.24 13.03
CA ILE A 715 -17.47 -34.62 14.20
C ILE A 715 -16.00 -34.14 14.12
N LEU A 716 -15.37 -34.18 12.93
CA LEU A 716 -13.99 -33.73 12.73
C LEU A 716 -13.85 -32.21 12.93
N SER A 717 -14.89 -31.46 12.57
CA SER A 717 -14.96 -30.01 12.78
C SER A 717 -15.33 -29.63 14.21
N ILE A 718 -16.25 -30.37 14.85
CA ILE A 718 -16.72 -30.12 16.21
C ILE A 718 -15.65 -30.50 17.24
N ASN A 719 -14.91 -31.60 17.04
CA ASN A 719 -13.86 -32.02 17.98
C ASN A 719 -12.69 -31.02 18.11
N ASN A 720 -12.73 -29.91 17.37
CA ASN A 720 -11.79 -28.81 17.50
C ASN A 720 -12.20 -27.84 18.65
N ILE A 721 -11.20 -27.37 19.39
CA ILE A 721 -11.31 -26.46 20.55
C ILE A 721 -12.17 -25.19 20.27
N PRO A 722 -12.10 -24.52 19.10
CA PRO A 722 -12.87 -23.30 18.84
C PRO A 722 -14.39 -23.46 18.92
N VAL A 723 -14.93 -24.61 18.50
CA VAL A 723 -16.38 -24.86 18.55
C VAL A 723 -16.84 -25.03 20.00
N ALA A 724 -16.08 -25.79 20.79
CA ALA A 724 -16.29 -25.91 22.23
C ALA A 724 -16.25 -24.53 22.92
N THR A 725 -15.25 -23.72 22.57
CA THR A 725 -15.10 -22.36 23.10
C THR A 725 -16.31 -21.50 22.78
N ALA A 726 -16.80 -21.52 21.53
CA ALA A 726 -17.97 -20.74 21.11
C ALA A 726 -19.24 -21.19 21.83
N LEU A 727 -19.53 -22.49 21.86
CA LEU A 727 -20.71 -23.06 22.53
C LEU A 727 -20.72 -22.73 24.03
N GLY A 728 -19.58 -22.93 24.69
CA GLY A 728 -19.45 -22.61 26.11
C GLY A 728 -19.57 -21.11 26.40
N SER A 729 -19.20 -20.24 25.45
CA SER A 729 -19.35 -18.79 25.61
C SER A 729 -20.76 -18.28 25.31
N ILE A 730 -21.50 -18.93 24.40
CA ILE A 730 -22.91 -18.62 24.08
C ILE A 730 -23.83 -19.07 25.22
N GLY A 731 -23.58 -20.24 25.81
CA GLY A 731 -24.37 -20.73 26.95
C GLY A 731 -25.71 -21.41 26.60
N ASP A 732 -26.02 -21.59 25.31
CA ASP A 732 -27.28 -22.17 24.85
C ASP A 732 -27.26 -23.71 24.89
N THR A 733 -28.04 -24.28 25.81
CA THR A 733 -28.18 -25.73 25.99
C THR A 733 -28.82 -26.41 24.78
N SER A 734 -29.76 -25.75 24.10
CA SER A 734 -30.43 -26.28 22.92
C SER A 734 -29.48 -26.38 21.73
N LEU A 735 -28.55 -25.41 21.62
CA LEU A 735 -27.50 -25.42 20.61
C LEU A 735 -26.52 -26.57 20.82
N VAL A 736 -26.10 -26.81 22.08
CA VAL A 736 -25.24 -27.96 22.43
C VAL A 736 -25.94 -29.29 22.13
N ASP A 737 -27.23 -29.40 22.45
CA ASP A 737 -28.04 -30.57 22.12
C ASP A 737 -28.14 -30.79 20.62
N THR A 738 -28.36 -29.71 19.85
CA THR A 738 -28.40 -29.74 18.39
C THR A 738 -27.07 -30.22 17.80
N VAL A 739 -25.96 -29.72 18.31
CA VAL A 739 -24.62 -30.14 17.88
C VAL A 739 -24.44 -31.63 18.16
N LYS A 740 -24.79 -32.09 19.37
CA LYS A 740 -24.63 -33.49 19.75
C LYS A 740 -25.55 -34.43 18.96
N SER A 741 -26.80 -34.04 18.71
CA SER A 741 -27.76 -34.88 17.96
C SER A 741 -27.39 -35.03 16.49
N ASN A 742 -26.62 -34.09 15.93
CA ASN A 742 -26.15 -34.13 14.54
C ASN A 742 -24.77 -34.78 14.37
N VAL A 743 -24.09 -35.17 15.46
CA VAL A 743 -22.93 -36.07 15.40
C VAL A 743 -23.45 -37.49 15.20
N ALA A 744 -22.79 -38.29 14.36
CA ALA A 744 -23.30 -39.59 13.93
C ALA A 744 -23.63 -40.49 15.14
N VAL A 745 -24.75 -41.24 15.05
CA VAL A 745 -25.18 -42.18 16.09
C VAL A 745 -24.07 -43.21 16.31
N GLY A 746 -23.46 -43.18 17.50
CA GLY A 746 -22.36 -44.09 17.89
C GLY A 746 -20.98 -43.43 17.99
N GLU A 747 -20.81 -42.19 17.54
CA GLU A 747 -19.55 -41.46 17.71
C GLU A 747 -19.60 -40.52 18.92
N SER A 748 -18.52 -40.51 19.73
CA SER A 748 -18.42 -39.65 20.91
C SER A 748 -17.55 -38.42 20.63
N LEU A 749 -18.01 -37.26 21.07
CA LEU A 749 -17.18 -36.05 21.09
C LEU A 749 -15.98 -36.25 22.02
N SER A 750 -14.85 -35.67 21.65
CA SER A 750 -13.60 -35.86 22.38
C SER A 750 -13.70 -35.30 23.82
N PRO A 751 -13.00 -35.88 24.80
CA PRO A 751 -12.93 -35.32 26.16
C PRO A 751 -12.45 -33.87 26.18
N GLY A 752 -11.52 -33.51 25.29
CA GLY A 752 -10.99 -32.14 25.16
C GLY A 752 -12.05 -31.12 24.71
N PHE A 753 -13.01 -31.53 23.88
CA PHE A 753 -14.15 -30.68 23.50
C PHE A 753 -14.99 -30.33 24.73
N TYR A 754 -15.39 -31.33 25.51
CA TYR A 754 -16.22 -31.11 26.69
C TYR A 754 -15.50 -30.29 27.77
N GLN A 755 -14.20 -30.52 27.96
CA GLN A 755 -13.39 -29.75 28.91
C GLN A 755 -13.37 -28.26 28.56
N GLU A 756 -13.10 -27.91 27.30
CA GLU A 756 -13.06 -26.50 26.89
C GLU A 756 -14.44 -25.84 26.91
N LEU A 757 -15.50 -26.56 26.50
CA LEU A 757 -16.88 -26.06 26.54
C LEU A 757 -17.30 -25.71 27.97
N VAL A 758 -17.07 -26.62 28.91
CA VAL A 758 -17.40 -26.42 30.32
C VAL A 758 -16.58 -25.25 30.88
N LYS A 759 -15.28 -25.24 30.65
CA LYS A 759 -14.40 -24.16 31.11
C LYS A 759 -14.89 -22.78 30.63
N MET A 760 -15.31 -22.65 29.37
CA MET A 760 -15.89 -21.39 28.88
C MET A 760 -17.24 -21.08 29.52
N ALA A 761 -18.10 -22.07 29.78
CA ALA A 761 -19.38 -21.85 30.46
C ALA A 761 -19.17 -21.27 31.88
N PHE A 762 -18.15 -21.73 32.61
CA PHE A 762 -17.74 -21.13 33.89
C PHE A 762 -17.18 -19.72 33.74
N GLN A 763 -16.34 -19.49 32.71
CA GLN A 763 -15.77 -18.17 32.44
C GLN A 763 -16.83 -17.12 32.04
N TRP A 764 -17.95 -17.54 31.47
CA TRP A 764 -19.03 -16.66 30.98
C TRP A 764 -20.29 -16.66 31.85
N GLY A 765 -20.30 -17.39 32.97
CA GLY A 765 -21.40 -17.32 33.93
C GLY A 765 -22.64 -18.13 33.55
N HIS A 766 -22.53 -19.13 32.68
CA HIS A 766 -23.68 -19.88 32.15
C HIS A 766 -24.07 -21.08 33.03
N LEU A 767 -24.67 -20.81 34.20
CA LEU A 767 -25.08 -21.86 35.15
C LEU A 767 -26.03 -22.89 34.54
N THR A 768 -26.95 -22.47 33.68
CA THR A 768 -27.90 -23.35 32.99
C THR A 768 -27.16 -24.38 32.13
N LEU A 769 -26.16 -23.95 31.36
CA LEU A 769 -25.32 -24.84 30.59
C LEU A 769 -24.49 -25.76 31.48
N ILE A 770 -23.92 -25.25 32.57
CA ILE A 770 -23.17 -26.08 33.54
C ILE A 770 -24.05 -27.21 34.09
N LYS A 771 -25.25 -26.87 34.62
CA LYS A 771 -26.22 -27.86 35.11
C LYS A 771 -26.60 -28.86 34.01
N HIS A 772 -26.81 -28.39 32.78
CA HIS A 772 -27.16 -29.24 31.64
C HIS A 772 -26.07 -30.26 31.30
N MET A 773 -24.80 -29.83 31.25
CA MET A 773 -23.67 -30.73 31.01
C MET A 773 -23.51 -31.77 32.13
N ASP A 774 -23.86 -31.39 33.35
CA ASP A 774 -23.77 -32.24 34.54
C ASP A 774 -24.86 -33.32 34.54
N TYR A 775 -26.13 -32.89 34.44
CA TYR A 775 -27.27 -33.77 34.61
C TYR A 775 -27.57 -34.62 33.37
N LYS A 776 -27.48 -34.04 32.16
CA LYS A 776 -27.82 -34.75 30.91
C LYS A 776 -26.65 -35.57 30.36
N TYR A 777 -25.43 -35.07 30.50
CA TYR A 777 -24.24 -35.70 29.94
C TYR A 777 -23.32 -36.35 30.97
N HIS A 778 -23.68 -36.29 32.26
CA HIS A 778 -22.94 -36.91 33.37
C HIS A 778 -21.46 -36.51 33.42
N LEU A 779 -21.17 -35.26 33.03
CA LEU A 779 -19.80 -34.75 32.94
C LEU A 779 -19.29 -34.16 34.26
N SER A 780 -19.93 -34.41 35.41
CA SER A 780 -19.43 -33.94 36.72
C SER A 780 -17.97 -34.30 37.00
N LYS A 781 -17.48 -35.41 36.44
CA LYS A 781 -16.09 -35.88 36.62
C LYS A 781 -15.04 -35.01 35.91
N ILE A 782 -15.42 -34.17 34.93
CA ILE A 782 -14.47 -33.27 34.24
C ILE A 782 -14.44 -31.87 34.86
N TYR A 783 -15.20 -31.63 35.93
CA TYR A 783 -15.23 -30.35 36.61
C TYR A 783 -14.04 -30.24 37.56
N SER A 784 -13.11 -29.34 37.24
CA SER A 784 -11.99 -29.02 38.10
C SER A 784 -12.33 -27.85 39.02
N MET A 785 -11.64 -27.77 40.16
CA MET A 785 -11.69 -26.58 41.02
C MET A 785 -11.17 -25.32 40.30
N GLU A 786 -10.38 -25.48 39.24
CA GLU A 786 -9.95 -24.36 38.38
C GLU A 786 -11.14 -23.75 37.64
N ASN A 787 -12.13 -24.54 37.23
CA ASN A 787 -13.34 -24.03 36.59
C ASN A 787 -14.17 -23.20 37.59
N VAL A 788 -14.32 -23.67 38.83
CA VAL A 788 -15.02 -22.91 39.88
C VAL A 788 -14.29 -21.63 40.23
N LYS A 789 -12.95 -21.67 40.26
CA LYS A 789 -12.11 -20.48 40.42
C LYS A 789 -12.40 -19.42 39.34
N LEU A 790 -12.60 -19.81 38.08
CA LEU A 790 -12.98 -18.85 37.02
C LEU A 790 -14.30 -18.14 37.32
N ALA A 791 -15.29 -18.83 37.89
CA ALA A 791 -16.57 -18.21 38.26
C ALA A 791 -16.42 -17.26 39.46
N ILE A 792 -15.55 -17.59 40.42
CA ILE A 792 -15.22 -16.71 41.56
C ILE A 792 -14.48 -15.46 41.07
N ASP A 793 -13.46 -15.61 40.24
CA ASP A 793 -12.66 -14.51 39.70
C ASP A 793 -13.49 -13.50 38.87
N ASN A 794 -14.62 -13.94 38.30
CA ASN A 794 -15.56 -13.10 37.53
C ASN A 794 -16.85 -12.75 38.31
N ASN A 795 -16.92 -13.07 39.61
CA ASN A 795 -18.04 -12.76 40.50
C ASN A 795 -19.42 -13.29 40.06
N TYR A 796 -19.47 -14.51 39.50
CA TYR A 796 -20.74 -15.16 39.14
C TYR A 796 -21.38 -15.85 40.35
N LYS A 797 -22.00 -15.05 41.23
CA LYS A 797 -22.59 -15.50 42.50
C LYS A 797 -23.52 -16.70 42.35
N HIS A 798 -24.35 -16.76 41.31
CA HIS A 798 -25.28 -17.85 41.08
C HIS A 798 -24.59 -19.21 40.87
N ILE A 799 -23.40 -19.23 40.25
CA ILE A 799 -22.60 -20.46 40.11
C ILE A 799 -21.96 -20.84 41.45
N ILE A 800 -21.46 -19.86 42.19
CA ILE A 800 -20.85 -20.10 43.51
C ILE A 800 -21.89 -20.66 44.48
N ASP A 801 -23.08 -20.06 44.52
CA ASP A 801 -24.21 -20.52 45.32
C ASP A 801 -24.61 -21.95 44.97
N PHE A 802 -24.67 -22.29 43.68
CA PHE A 802 -24.94 -23.65 43.22
C PHE A 802 -23.93 -24.64 43.82
N TYR A 803 -22.64 -24.32 43.80
CA TYR A 803 -21.62 -25.21 44.34
C TYR A 803 -21.63 -25.29 45.88
N LEU A 804 -21.96 -24.20 46.58
CA LEU A 804 -22.02 -24.17 48.05
C LEU A 804 -23.28 -24.86 48.60
N LYS A 805 -24.40 -24.78 47.88
CA LYS A 805 -25.71 -25.28 48.34
C LYS A 805 -26.04 -26.66 47.80
N GLU A 806 -25.77 -26.93 46.52
CA GLU A 806 -26.20 -28.15 45.84
C GLU A 806 -25.05 -29.17 45.65
N ARG A 807 -23.78 -28.77 45.84
CA ARG A 807 -22.60 -29.65 45.68
C ARG A 807 -21.75 -29.74 46.95
N ASN A 808 -22.34 -30.27 48.03
CA ASN A 808 -21.74 -30.40 49.37
C ASN A 808 -20.30 -30.96 49.40
N GLY A 809 -19.96 -31.89 48.50
CA GLY A 809 -18.61 -32.46 48.40
C GLY A 809 -17.49 -31.45 48.06
N TYR A 810 -17.83 -30.30 47.47
CA TYR A 810 -16.88 -29.25 47.09
C TYR A 810 -16.93 -28.03 48.02
N LYS A 811 -17.90 -27.96 48.95
CA LYS A 811 -18.15 -26.80 49.80
C LYS A 811 -16.91 -26.29 50.53
N LYS A 812 -16.15 -27.19 51.17
CA LYS A 812 -14.91 -26.84 51.90
C LYS A 812 -13.84 -26.23 50.98
N GLN A 813 -13.70 -26.78 49.77
CA GLN A 813 -12.69 -26.35 48.79
C GLN A 813 -13.08 -25.02 48.13
N VAL A 814 -14.38 -24.81 47.89
CA VAL A 814 -14.90 -23.54 47.36
C VAL A 814 -14.77 -22.41 48.38
N LEU A 815 -15.10 -22.65 49.66
CA LEU A 815 -14.88 -21.68 50.74
C LEU A 815 -13.40 -21.30 50.87
N GLN A 816 -12.50 -22.29 50.85
CA GLN A 816 -11.06 -22.04 50.84
C GLN A 816 -10.60 -21.18 49.65
N LEU A 817 -11.12 -21.43 48.43
CA LEU A 817 -10.80 -20.59 47.26
C LEU A 817 -11.33 -19.17 47.41
N ILE A 818 -12.55 -18.99 47.92
CA ILE A 818 -13.12 -17.67 48.21
C ILE A 818 -12.21 -16.94 49.20
N ASP A 819 -11.81 -17.59 50.30
CA ASP A 819 -10.93 -17.00 51.32
C ASP A 819 -9.54 -16.63 50.77
N THR A 820 -9.03 -17.42 49.82
CA THR A 820 -7.71 -17.18 49.19
C THR A 820 -7.74 -16.02 48.18
N ILE A 821 -8.88 -15.81 47.52
CA ILE A 821 -9.06 -14.76 46.50
C ILE A 821 -9.59 -13.45 47.13
N SER A 822 -10.26 -13.55 48.29
CA SER A 822 -10.94 -12.45 49.00
C SER A 822 -10.10 -11.40 49.74
N PRO A 823 -8.76 -11.44 49.91
CA PRO A 823 -8.09 -10.32 50.59
C PRO A 823 -8.05 -9.02 49.77
N LYS A 824 -8.44 -9.02 48.48
CA LYS A 824 -8.22 -7.86 47.60
C LYS A 824 -9.37 -7.36 46.74
N ASN A 825 -10.54 -8.00 46.65
CA ASN A 825 -11.64 -7.48 45.81
C ASN A 825 -12.99 -8.15 46.15
N ILE A 826 -13.73 -7.69 47.17
CA ILE A 826 -15.20 -7.76 47.21
C ILE A 826 -15.74 -6.59 48.06
N ASN A 827 -16.62 -5.78 47.45
CA ASN A 827 -17.82 -5.20 48.08
C ASN A 827 -18.99 -6.09 47.68
#